data_AF-A0A1A3PRJ5-F1
#
_entry.id   AF-A0A1A3PRJ5-F1
#
_cell.length_a   1.000
_cell.length_b   1.000
_cell.length_c   1.000
_cell.angle_alpha   90.00
_cell.angle_beta   90.00
_cell.angle_gamma   90.00
#
_symmetry.space_group_name_H-M   'P 1'
#
loop_
_entity.id
_entity.type
_entity.pdbx_description
1 polymer ?
#
loop_
_entity_poly.entity_id
_entity_poly.type
_entity_poly.pdbx_seq_one_letter_code
_entity_poly.pdbx_strand_id
1 'polypeptide(L)'
;MTTSSTAAQQDSVIVQCQACHSDVPGGAFCGYCGAHLYPLPGSGPDRWRADSYVAEPNEQLVRLSLISSLFPHLVPRSRTAFRVTLGLLIVVLVVVALMRWQAALIAVSVFGVPALFIAYVRQAGVGSDLGRPVIAWTSLTGLALGAGWAYLTGPVLANTYLSALGAGNGSGRLLAQGLSIPVLGALLMLVPAVLARVYRPASRESLDGYAVGARSALFFTAAAIAVRAAPQLSSGLVAHHKPAGVLLMQAGVQGLAMPLTAAAAGGLIGLALWFSGRGHFQRGPKRRAVVAALTLVVVIYAALGVVDVASLTPAVQLWWHLVFAAIALLALRIGVHFALLHEQPDATHGEAALCVHCRHVVPDMAFCPNCGAASRASSRVARGARRAVAEAPMGAAPAALFPGYGVPPGSYSAPLPHSTSPAGLIAAVAAALTVAVVAVSAISVNVTPAAVHYACPPDCGRPPIGPPVGGEPGQAPTPEPPAATPPTAPPVAVQTYPRFTSKDGAFSVAYLPAADVTKSDDGITMTFDRIEGEIRLFGTPANNRTPRQIVEQYIEKNYRTAKTAYQIPNAMVGYEPGYGEVDDFSNENPNATSTRGRLLVMTAVKNDLALVAVAEGPMVRFTPRTSAHPSAVNMIIAQLMGNSVNSFTWNKPAGP
;
A
#
# COMPACT_ATOMS: atom_id res chain seq x y z
N MET A 1 -24.69 -16.30 74.03
CA MET A 1 -25.88 -16.29 73.14
C MET A 1 -25.51 -15.51 71.89
N THR A 2 -25.40 -16.24 70.79
CA THR A 2 -25.10 -15.79 69.43
C THR A 2 -26.34 -15.14 68.80
N THR A 3 -26.23 -13.90 68.37
CA THR A 3 -27.17 -13.30 67.40
C THR A 3 -26.41 -13.07 66.10
N SER A 4 -26.33 -14.13 65.31
CA SER A 4 -25.98 -14.08 63.90
C SER A 4 -27.05 -13.27 63.16
N SER A 5 -26.69 -12.09 62.66
CA SER A 5 -27.53 -11.35 61.72
C SER A 5 -27.57 -12.12 60.40
N THR A 6 -28.69 -12.79 60.14
CA THR A 6 -29.10 -13.18 58.80
C THR A 6 -29.39 -11.91 58.00
N ALA A 7 -28.34 -11.37 57.37
CA ALA A 7 -28.50 -10.42 56.29
C ALA A 7 -29.31 -11.11 55.19
N ALA A 8 -30.51 -10.64 54.95
CA ALA A 8 -31.40 -11.13 53.90
C ALA A 8 -30.74 -10.92 52.54
N GLN A 9 -30.09 -11.96 52.04
CA GLN A 9 -29.63 -12.10 50.67
C GLN A 9 -30.88 -12.25 49.80
N GLN A 10 -31.44 -11.13 49.34
CA GLN A 10 -32.58 -11.11 48.43
C GLN A 10 -32.13 -11.64 47.07
N ASP A 11 -32.60 -12.84 46.75
CA ASP A 11 -32.29 -13.61 45.55
C ASP A 11 -32.58 -12.80 44.27
N SER A 12 -31.52 -12.46 43.53
CA SER A 12 -31.64 -12.20 42.11
C SER A 12 -32.27 -13.43 41.47
N VAL A 13 -33.44 -13.30 40.84
CA VAL A 13 -34.15 -14.42 40.18
C VAL A 13 -33.17 -15.15 39.26
N ILE A 14 -32.77 -16.38 39.61
CA ILE A 14 -31.88 -17.19 38.79
C ILE A 14 -32.73 -17.91 37.74
N VAL A 15 -32.30 -17.84 36.49
CA VAL A 15 -32.94 -18.51 35.35
C VAL A 15 -31.94 -19.42 34.65
N GLN A 16 -32.40 -20.59 34.23
CA GLN A 16 -31.58 -21.50 33.45
C GLN A 16 -31.59 -21.09 31.97
N CYS A 17 -30.42 -20.85 31.39
CA CYS A 17 -30.30 -20.50 29.99
C CYS A 17 -30.57 -21.71 29.08
N GLN A 18 -31.49 -21.58 28.12
CA GLN A 18 -31.81 -22.66 27.16
C GLN A 18 -30.66 -23.01 26.21
N ALA A 19 -29.75 -22.07 25.94
CA ALA A 19 -28.65 -22.26 24.99
C ALA A 19 -27.40 -22.93 25.59
N CYS A 20 -27.09 -22.64 26.86
CA CYS A 20 -25.89 -23.18 27.53
C CYS A 20 -26.17 -23.97 28.80
N HIS A 21 -27.44 -24.09 29.20
CA HIS A 21 -27.92 -24.80 30.39
C HIS A 21 -27.30 -24.34 31.71
N SER A 22 -26.68 -23.16 31.73
CA SER A 22 -26.09 -22.55 32.92
C SER A 22 -27.12 -21.70 33.64
N ASP A 23 -27.10 -21.78 34.97
CA ASP A 23 -27.90 -20.94 35.85
C ASP A 23 -27.27 -19.54 35.92
N VAL A 24 -28.05 -18.53 35.56
CA VAL A 24 -27.60 -17.13 35.49
C VAL A 24 -28.66 -16.20 36.08
N PRO A 25 -28.28 -15.01 36.60
CA PRO A 25 -29.24 -13.99 37.00
C PRO A 25 -30.16 -13.63 35.84
N GLY A 26 -31.43 -13.45 36.14
CA GLY A 26 -32.46 -13.03 35.21
C GLY A 26 -32.08 -11.73 34.51
N GLY A 27 -32.19 -11.73 33.18
CA GLY A 27 -31.91 -10.58 32.35
C GLY A 27 -32.48 -10.75 30.94
N ALA A 28 -32.23 -9.77 30.07
CA ALA A 28 -32.53 -9.91 28.64
C ALA A 28 -31.58 -10.89 27.94
N PHE A 29 -30.34 -10.98 28.44
CA PHE A 29 -29.27 -11.82 27.89
C PHE A 29 -28.67 -12.72 28.96
N CYS A 30 -28.22 -13.91 28.56
CA CYS A 30 -27.47 -14.81 29.42
C CYS A 30 -26.08 -14.22 29.68
N GLY A 31 -25.74 -13.95 30.94
CA GLY A 31 -24.43 -13.41 31.30
C GLY A 31 -23.24 -14.34 31.01
N TYR A 32 -23.48 -15.64 30.86
CA TYR A 32 -22.43 -16.63 30.56
C TYR A 32 -22.18 -16.84 29.07
N CYS A 33 -23.23 -17.12 28.28
CA CYS A 33 -23.09 -17.43 26.85
C CYS A 33 -23.50 -16.31 25.90
N GLY A 34 -24.17 -15.27 26.39
CA GLY A 34 -24.63 -14.14 25.59
C GLY A 34 -25.91 -14.38 24.77
N ALA A 35 -26.55 -15.54 24.85
CA ALA A 35 -27.83 -15.81 24.18
C ALA A 35 -28.96 -14.94 24.74
N HIS A 36 -30.02 -14.73 23.96
CA HIS A 36 -31.24 -14.10 24.47
C HIS A 36 -31.92 -15.05 25.46
N LEU A 37 -32.27 -14.56 26.66
CA LEU A 37 -33.03 -15.37 27.62
C LEU A 37 -34.51 -15.43 27.25
N TYR A 38 -35.01 -14.39 26.58
CA TYR A 38 -36.38 -14.29 26.07
C TYR A 38 -36.34 -13.92 24.58
N PRO A 39 -36.12 -14.89 23.67
CA PRO A 39 -36.02 -14.62 22.24
C PRO A 39 -37.35 -14.09 21.68
N LEU A 40 -37.27 -13.00 20.92
CA LEU A 40 -38.41 -12.44 20.18
C LEU A 40 -38.63 -13.23 18.87
N PRO A 41 -39.86 -13.29 18.33
CA PRO A 41 -40.10 -13.88 17.01
C PRO A 41 -39.23 -13.21 15.94
N GLY A 42 -38.44 -13.99 15.19
CA GLY A 42 -37.51 -13.48 14.16
C GLY A 42 -36.07 -13.26 14.64
N SER A 43 -35.78 -13.44 15.93
CA SER A 43 -34.41 -13.52 16.44
C SER A 43 -33.75 -14.75 15.81
N GLY A 44 -32.68 -14.56 15.03
CA GLY A 44 -31.97 -15.68 14.41
C GLY A 44 -31.43 -16.69 15.45
N PRO A 45 -30.77 -17.79 15.02
CA PRO A 45 -30.23 -18.77 15.96
C PRO A 45 -29.28 -18.11 16.98
N ASP A 46 -29.49 -18.38 18.28
CA ASP A 46 -28.76 -17.79 19.41
C ASP A 46 -27.23 -17.93 19.31
N ARG A 47 -26.75 -18.92 18.56
CA ARG A 47 -25.32 -19.15 18.27
C ARG A 47 -24.66 -18.06 17.44
N TRP A 48 -25.42 -17.29 16.67
CA TRP A 48 -24.88 -16.26 15.77
C TRP A 48 -25.27 -14.85 16.17
N ARG A 49 -26.36 -14.68 16.92
CA ARG A 49 -26.84 -13.39 17.44
C ARG A 49 -26.69 -12.24 16.43
N ALA A 50 -27.12 -12.49 15.19
CA ALA A 50 -26.83 -11.62 14.04
C ALA A 50 -27.43 -10.21 14.18
N ASP A 51 -28.50 -10.10 14.97
CA ASP A 51 -29.25 -8.86 15.20
C ASP A 51 -28.49 -7.88 16.08
N SER A 52 -27.53 -8.33 16.92
CA SER A 52 -26.75 -7.47 17.81
C SER A 52 -25.25 -7.79 17.81
N TYR A 53 -24.43 -6.80 17.48
CA TYR A 53 -22.99 -6.92 17.51
C TYR A 53 -22.48 -6.98 18.95
N VAL A 54 -21.71 -8.01 19.29
CA VAL A 54 -21.30 -8.30 20.68
C VAL A 54 -20.42 -7.20 21.32
N ALA A 55 -19.66 -6.46 20.51
CA ALA A 55 -18.88 -5.31 20.99
C ALA A 55 -19.62 -3.97 20.89
N GLU A 56 -20.81 -3.93 20.28
CA GLU A 56 -21.73 -2.79 20.30
C GLU A 56 -23.18 -3.26 20.14
N PRO A 57 -23.91 -3.44 21.25
CA PRO A 57 -25.27 -3.99 21.20
C PRO A 57 -26.26 -3.22 20.31
N ASN A 58 -26.01 -1.92 20.10
CA ASN A 58 -26.87 -1.04 19.31
C ASN A 58 -26.66 -1.15 17.78
N GLU A 59 -25.65 -1.89 17.33
CA GLU A 59 -25.35 -2.07 15.91
C GLU A 59 -25.62 -3.52 15.47
N GLN A 60 -26.19 -3.70 14.28
CA GLN A 60 -26.33 -5.03 13.67
C GLN A 60 -24.95 -5.57 13.23
N LEU A 61 -24.85 -6.91 13.13
CA LEU A 61 -23.61 -7.56 12.70
C LEU A 61 -23.24 -7.20 11.25
N VAL A 62 -24.21 -7.20 10.34
CA VAL A 62 -23.98 -6.99 8.90
C VAL A 62 -23.86 -5.51 8.53
N ARG A 63 -24.39 -4.59 9.37
CA ARG A 63 -24.27 -3.15 9.14
C ARG A 63 -22.84 -2.70 9.42
N LEU A 64 -22.06 -2.51 8.36
CA LEU A 64 -20.66 -2.12 8.47
C LEU A 64 -20.53 -0.71 9.06
N SER A 65 -19.79 -0.60 10.17
CA SER A 65 -19.40 0.67 10.78
C SER A 65 -17.89 0.64 10.97
N LEU A 66 -17.20 1.52 10.26
CA LEU A 66 -15.73 1.54 10.16
C LEU A 66 -15.07 1.63 11.55
N ILE A 67 -15.61 2.45 12.44
CA ILE A 67 -15.04 2.69 13.77
C ILE A 67 -15.28 1.52 14.72
N SER A 68 -16.49 0.95 14.77
CA SER A 68 -16.75 -0.18 15.67
C SER A 68 -16.09 -1.48 15.20
N SER A 69 -15.88 -1.64 13.89
CA SER A 69 -15.13 -2.77 13.33
C SER A 69 -13.63 -2.65 13.59
N LEU A 70 -13.02 -1.48 13.34
CA LEU A 70 -11.57 -1.29 13.47
C LEU A 70 -11.10 -1.03 14.92
N PHE A 71 -11.99 -0.55 15.78
CA PHE A 71 -11.65 -0.19 17.15
C PHE A 71 -12.61 -0.84 18.17
N PRO A 72 -12.59 -2.18 18.27
CA PRO A 72 -13.58 -2.93 19.06
C PRO A 72 -13.55 -2.62 20.55
N HIS A 73 -12.40 -2.20 21.12
CA HIS A 73 -12.28 -1.85 22.54
C HIS A 73 -12.77 -0.44 22.91
N LEU A 74 -13.12 0.41 21.95
CA LEU A 74 -13.51 1.79 22.25
C LEU A 74 -14.88 1.84 22.91
N VAL A 75 -14.96 2.60 24.02
CA VAL A 75 -16.22 2.94 24.67
C VAL A 75 -17.11 3.78 23.73
N PRO A 76 -18.45 3.66 23.79
CA PRO A 76 -19.35 4.35 22.86
C PRO A 76 -19.11 5.86 22.77
N ARG A 77 -18.79 6.50 23.90
CA ARG A 77 -18.57 7.96 23.99
C ARG A 77 -17.31 8.44 23.25
N SER A 78 -16.24 7.64 23.20
CA SER A 78 -15.00 8.01 22.50
C SER A 78 -15.07 7.74 20.99
N ARG A 79 -15.99 6.88 20.54
CA ARG A 79 -16.14 6.57 19.11
C ARG A 79 -16.49 7.78 18.26
N THR A 80 -17.31 8.71 18.78
CA THR A 80 -17.62 9.97 18.08
C THR A 80 -16.36 10.79 17.83
N ALA A 81 -15.42 10.85 18.79
CA ALA A 81 -14.15 11.52 18.61
C ALA A 81 -13.36 10.89 17.45
N PHE A 82 -13.20 9.56 17.43
CA PHE A 82 -12.50 8.87 16.33
C PHE A 82 -13.22 9.01 14.98
N ARG A 83 -14.55 9.01 14.94
CA ARG A 83 -15.32 9.26 13.70
C ARG A 83 -15.00 10.65 13.14
N VAL A 84 -15.03 11.68 13.98
CA VAL A 84 -14.72 13.05 13.58
C VAL A 84 -13.26 13.17 13.14
N THR A 85 -12.32 12.62 13.89
CA THR A 85 -10.89 12.68 13.52
C THR A 85 -10.59 11.94 12.22
N LEU A 86 -11.21 10.78 11.98
CA LEU A 86 -11.07 10.06 10.72
C LEU A 86 -11.70 10.81 9.54
N GLY A 87 -12.88 11.42 9.74
CA GLY A 87 -13.49 12.30 8.73
C GLY A 87 -12.58 13.48 8.38
N LEU A 88 -11.98 14.11 9.39
CA LEU A 88 -11.02 15.20 9.19
C LEU A 88 -9.74 14.74 8.48
N LEU A 89 -9.24 13.54 8.79
CA LEU A 89 -8.10 12.94 8.08
C LEU A 89 -8.41 12.76 6.58
N ILE A 90 -9.60 12.28 6.23
CA ILE A 90 -10.05 12.13 4.84
C ILE A 90 -10.14 13.49 4.15
N VAL A 91 -10.69 14.51 4.83
CA VAL A 91 -10.75 15.88 4.32
C VAL A 91 -9.33 16.42 4.06
N VAL A 92 -8.39 16.23 4.99
CA VAL A 92 -7.00 16.65 4.82
C VAL A 92 -6.36 15.95 3.62
N LEU A 93 -6.54 14.63 3.46
CA LEU A 93 -6.04 13.89 2.29
C LEU A 93 -6.57 14.48 0.97
N VAL A 94 -7.87 14.78 0.90
CA VAL A 94 -8.49 15.38 -0.30
C VAL A 94 -7.94 16.77 -0.55
N VAL A 95 -7.89 17.64 0.47
CA VAL A 95 -7.41 19.02 0.33
C VAL A 95 -5.95 19.05 -0.12
N VAL A 96 -5.09 18.24 0.49
CA VAL A 96 -3.67 18.15 0.13
C VAL A 96 -3.47 17.59 -1.28
N ALA A 97 -4.29 16.61 -1.70
CA ALA A 97 -4.29 16.09 -3.07
C ALA A 97 -4.73 17.15 -4.09
N LEU A 98 -5.77 17.93 -3.79
CA LEU A 98 -6.27 19.01 -4.65
C LEU A 98 -5.26 20.16 -4.75
N MET A 99 -4.59 20.51 -3.65
CA MET A 99 -3.49 21.49 -3.62
C MET A 99 -2.21 20.97 -4.30
N ARG A 100 -2.16 19.69 -4.69
CA ARG A 100 -1.00 19.03 -5.32
C ARG A 100 0.27 19.05 -4.46
N TRP A 101 0.12 19.11 -3.14
CA TRP A 101 1.24 19.13 -2.21
C TRP A 101 1.71 17.69 -1.94
N GLN A 102 2.56 17.18 -2.83
CA GLN A 102 2.99 15.77 -2.87
C GLN A 102 3.63 15.31 -1.56
N ALA A 103 4.53 16.10 -1.00
CA ALA A 103 5.22 15.77 0.25
C ALA A 103 4.25 15.62 1.43
N ALA A 104 3.30 16.56 1.57
CA ALA A 104 2.27 16.48 2.59
C ALA A 104 1.33 15.29 2.35
N LEU A 105 0.99 14.98 1.08
CA LEU A 105 0.13 13.85 0.75
C LEU A 105 0.76 12.54 1.19
N ILE A 106 2.05 12.37 0.90
CA ILE A 106 2.84 11.19 1.30
C ILE A 106 2.86 11.09 2.83
N ALA A 107 3.15 12.19 3.54
CA ALA A 107 3.20 12.18 5.00
C ALA A 107 1.85 11.77 5.61
N VAL A 108 0.75 12.38 5.18
CA VAL A 108 -0.59 12.06 5.70
C VAL A 108 -0.99 10.63 5.35
N SER A 109 -0.63 10.14 4.16
CA SER A 109 -0.93 8.76 3.75
C SER A 109 -0.15 7.72 4.57
N VAL A 110 1.13 7.99 4.86
CA VAL A 110 2.00 7.09 5.63
C VAL A 110 1.61 7.08 7.11
N PHE A 111 1.33 8.25 7.70
CA PHE A 111 1.20 8.38 9.16
C PHE A 111 -0.23 8.51 9.67
N GLY A 112 -1.22 8.84 8.82
CA GLY A 112 -2.62 9.11 9.22
C GLY A 112 -3.29 7.97 9.98
N VAL A 113 -3.53 6.85 9.32
CA VAL A 113 -4.18 5.67 9.93
C VAL A 113 -3.33 5.06 11.05
N PRO A 114 -1.98 4.93 10.92
CA PRO A 114 -1.14 4.48 12.04
C PRO A 114 -1.22 5.38 13.27
N ALA A 115 -1.26 6.71 13.12
CA ALA A 115 -1.41 7.63 14.24
C ALA A 115 -2.75 7.45 14.96
N LEU A 116 -3.84 7.30 14.21
CA LEU A 116 -5.15 6.96 14.77
C LEU A 116 -5.13 5.62 15.52
N PHE A 117 -4.47 4.61 14.97
CA PHE A 117 -4.36 3.30 15.62
C PHE A 117 -3.51 3.35 16.90
N ILE A 118 -2.43 4.13 16.93
CA ILE A 118 -1.64 4.37 18.14
C ILE A 118 -2.50 5.08 19.20
N ALA A 119 -3.28 6.08 18.81
CA ALA A 119 -4.20 6.78 19.70
C ALA A 119 -5.26 5.83 20.27
N TYR A 120 -5.78 4.91 19.46
CA TYR A 120 -6.68 3.83 19.89
C TYR A 120 -6.03 2.93 20.94
N VAL A 121 -4.83 2.39 20.68
CA VAL A 121 -4.14 1.48 21.63
C VAL A 121 -3.89 2.17 22.98
N ARG A 122 -3.59 3.47 22.96
CA ARG A 122 -3.40 4.28 24.18
C ARG A 122 -4.72 4.49 24.94
N GLN A 123 -5.78 4.94 24.25
CA GLN A 123 -7.04 5.30 24.88
C GLN A 123 -7.85 4.09 25.35
N ALA A 124 -7.77 2.98 24.62
CA ALA A 124 -8.46 1.75 24.99
C ALA A 124 -7.78 1.01 26.15
N GLY A 125 -6.61 1.46 26.65
CA GLY A 125 -5.86 0.75 27.70
C GLY A 125 -5.20 -0.54 27.22
N VAL A 126 -5.26 -0.83 25.92
CA VAL A 126 -4.63 -2.02 25.30
C VAL A 126 -3.11 -1.96 25.42
N GLY A 127 -2.54 -0.75 25.41
CA GLY A 127 -1.10 -0.55 25.55
C GLY A 127 -0.51 -1.06 26.88
N SER A 128 -1.25 -0.93 27.97
CA SER A 128 -0.85 -1.47 29.29
C SER A 128 -0.99 -2.99 29.35
N ASP A 129 -1.96 -3.55 28.63
CA ASP A 129 -2.29 -4.98 28.65
C ASP A 129 -1.27 -5.86 27.91
N LEU A 130 -0.70 -5.37 26.80
CA LEU A 130 0.30 -6.11 26.01
C LEU A 130 1.74 -5.94 26.52
N GLY A 131 1.99 -4.88 27.28
CA GLY A 131 3.33 -4.45 27.68
C GLY A 131 4.10 -3.72 26.57
N ARG A 132 4.89 -2.71 26.97
CA ARG A 132 5.74 -1.91 26.08
C ARG A 132 6.69 -2.72 25.17
N PRO A 133 7.35 -3.82 25.61
CA PRO A 133 8.30 -4.51 24.75
C PRO A 133 7.63 -5.23 23.58
N VAL A 134 6.46 -5.82 23.78
CA VAL A 134 5.71 -6.49 22.70
C VAL A 134 5.26 -5.47 21.65
N ILE A 135 4.76 -4.32 22.11
CA ILE A 135 4.35 -3.21 21.23
C ILE A 135 5.55 -2.68 20.44
N ALA A 136 6.69 -2.45 21.08
CA ALA A 136 7.89 -1.96 20.40
C ALA A 136 8.38 -2.97 19.36
N TRP A 137 8.55 -4.22 19.75
CA TRP A 137 9.09 -5.27 18.88
C TRP A 137 8.18 -5.58 17.68
N THR A 138 6.86 -5.65 17.86
CA THR A 138 5.90 -5.84 16.75
C THR A 138 5.88 -4.66 15.77
N SER A 139 6.07 -3.44 16.28
CA SER A 139 6.16 -2.23 15.42
C SER A 139 7.45 -2.22 14.62
N LEU A 140 8.59 -2.49 15.28
CA LEU A 140 9.93 -2.45 14.67
C LEU A 140 10.09 -3.54 13.61
N THR A 141 9.64 -4.77 13.91
CA THR A 141 9.68 -5.88 12.94
C THR A 141 8.75 -5.62 11.76
N GLY A 142 7.55 -5.08 11.99
CA GLY A 142 6.65 -4.65 10.92
C GLY A 142 7.30 -3.60 10.01
N LEU A 143 7.90 -2.55 10.58
CA LEU A 143 8.64 -1.52 9.83
C LEU A 143 9.78 -2.11 9.01
N ALA A 144 10.64 -2.92 9.63
CA ALA A 144 11.82 -3.50 8.99
C ALA A 144 11.43 -4.40 7.81
N LEU A 145 10.44 -5.28 8.01
CA LEU A 145 9.94 -6.16 6.94
C LEU A 145 9.26 -5.36 5.83
N GLY A 146 8.48 -4.33 6.15
CA GLY A 146 7.81 -3.49 5.17
C GLY A 146 8.79 -2.70 4.31
N ALA A 147 9.81 -2.11 4.95
CA ALA A 147 10.86 -1.39 4.25
C ALA A 147 11.71 -2.33 3.37
N GLY A 148 12.15 -3.47 3.93
CA GLY A 148 12.92 -4.48 3.19
C GLY A 148 12.16 -5.06 2.01
N TRP A 149 10.88 -5.38 2.19
CA TRP A 149 10.01 -5.86 1.11
C TRP A 149 9.84 -4.85 -0.02
N ALA A 150 9.57 -3.59 0.31
CA ALA A 150 9.42 -2.53 -0.67
C ALA A 150 10.72 -2.25 -1.43
N TYR A 151 11.86 -2.31 -0.74
CA TYR A 151 13.18 -2.14 -1.36
C TYR A 151 13.49 -3.29 -2.35
N LEU A 152 13.27 -4.55 -1.94
CA LEU A 152 13.53 -5.72 -2.78
C LEU A 152 12.61 -5.81 -4.01
N THR A 153 11.36 -5.36 -3.88
CA THR A 153 10.39 -5.43 -4.99
C THR A 153 10.49 -4.27 -5.98
N GLY A 154 11.18 -3.18 -5.63
CA GLY A 154 11.35 -2.00 -6.50
C GLY A 154 12.00 -2.30 -7.85
N PRO A 155 13.21 -2.90 -7.89
CA PRO A 155 13.91 -3.23 -9.14
C PRO A 155 13.18 -4.24 -10.03
N VAL A 156 12.48 -5.21 -9.41
CA VAL A 156 11.71 -6.23 -10.13
C VAL A 156 10.56 -5.59 -10.90
N LEU A 157 9.91 -4.56 -10.33
CA LEU A 157 8.84 -3.81 -10.99
C LEU A 157 9.35 -3.00 -12.19
N ALA A 158 10.57 -2.46 -12.13
CA ALA A 158 11.14 -1.69 -13.24
C ALA A 158 11.44 -2.58 -14.47
N ASN A 159 11.94 -3.80 -14.26
CA ASN A 159 12.28 -4.74 -15.32
C ASN A 159 11.05 -5.41 -15.96
N THR A 160 9.92 -5.52 -15.25
CA THR A 160 8.68 -6.08 -15.79
C THR A 160 7.95 -5.11 -16.72
N TYR A 161 8.00 -3.80 -16.46
CA TYR A 161 7.43 -2.80 -17.38
C TYR A 161 8.18 -2.75 -18.73
N LEU A 162 9.51 -2.88 -18.72
CA LEU A 162 10.34 -2.96 -19.93
C LEU A 162 10.09 -4.26 -20.72
N SER A 163 9.94 -5.39 -20.05
CA SER A 163 9.63 -6.67 -20.72
C SER A 163 8.17 -6.78 -21.21
N ALA A 164 7.23 -6.08 -20.56
CA ALA A 164 5.85 -5.97 -21.02
C ALA A 164 5.69 -5.14 -22.31
N LEU A 165 6.63 -4.23 -22.60
CA LEU A 165 6.66 -3.49 -23.86
C LEU A 165 7.22 -4.31 -25.05
N GLY A 166 8.08 -5.31 -24.77
CA GLY A 166 8.79 -6.10 -25.80
C GLY A 166 8.31 -7.54 -26.03
N ALA A 167 7.57 -8.17 -25.11
CA ALA A 167 7.23 -9.60 -25.25
C ALA A 167 5.75 -9.84 -25.60
N GLY A 168 5.49 -10.29 -26.83
CA GLY A 168 4.15 -10.65 -27.34
C GLY A 168 3.49 -11.87 -26.68
N ASN A 169 4.24 -12.78 -26.03
CA ASN A 169 3.69 -14.09 -25.58
C ASN A 169 3.88 -14.39 -24.08
N GLY A 170 3.84 -13.38 -23.21
CA GLY A 170 4.16 -13.50 -21.78
C GLY A 170 3.00 -13.46 -20.77
N SER A 171 1.73 -13.52 -21.21
CA SER A 171 0.54 -13.23 -20.37
C SER A 171 0.52 -14.01 -19.04
N GLY A 172 0.90 -15.30 -19.07
CA GLY A 172 0.94 -16.16 -17.89
C GLY A 172 2.06 -15.83 -16.89
N ARG A 173 3.25 -15.42 -17.36
CA ARG A 173 4.37 -15.01 -16.49
C ARG A 173 4.12 -13.64 -15.85
N LEU A 174 3.49 -12.72 -16.59
CA LEU A 174 3.09 -11.40 -16.08
C LEU A 174 1.99 -11.52 -15.00
N LEU A 175 0.99 -12.37 -15.22
CA LEU A 175 -0.03 -12.68 -14.21
C LEU A 175 0.58 -13.36 -12.97
N ALA A 176 1.49 -14.32 -13.15
CA ALA A 176 2.16 -15.00 -12.04
C ALA A 176 3.04 -14.06 -11.20
N GLN A 177 3.76 -13.11 -11.84
CA GLN A 177 4.57 -12.12 -11.14
C GLN A 177 3.71 -11.02 -10.49
N GLY A 178 2.62 -10.61 -11.13
CA GLY A 178 1.65 -9.65 -10.59
C GLY A 178 0.88 -10.18 -9.38
N LEU A 179 0.66 -11.50 -9.31
CA LEU A 179 0.00 -12.16 -8.17
C LEU A 179 0.97 -12.41 -7.00
N SER A 180 2.23 -12.75 -7.30
CA SER A 180 3.19 -13.16 -6.27
C SER A 180 3.60 -12.01 -5.36
N ILE A 181 3.74 -10.79 -5.90
CA ILE A 181 4.18 -9.63 -5.11
C ILE A 181 3.15 -9.29 -4.00
N PRO A 182 1.86 -9.05 -4.28
CA PRO A 182 0.89 -8.72 -3.23
C PRO A 182 0.67 -9.86 -2.24
N VAL A 183 0.64 -11.11 -2.72
CA VAL A 183 0.46 -12.29 -1.85
C VAL A 183 1.66 -12.49 -0.93
N LEU A 184 2.88 -12.43 -1.44
CA LEU A 184 4.09 -12.61 -0.61
C LEU A 184 4.25 -11.45 0.37
N GLY A 185 3.95 -10.21 -0.04
CA GLY A 185 3.88 -9.06 0.87
C GLY A 185 2.82 -9.26 1.98
N ALA A 186 1.66 -9.80 1.61
CA ALA A 186 0.59 -10.13 2.57
C ALA A 186 0.99 -11.24 3.55
N LEU A 187 1.76 -12.24 3.12
CA LEU A 187 2.28 -13.26 4.03
C LEU A 187 3.36 -12.70 4.96
N LEU A 188 4.24 -11.86 4.43
CA LEU A 188 5.34 -11.26 5.18
C LEU A 188 4.84 -10.30 6.27
N MET A 189 3.77 -9.53 6.02
CA MET A 189 3.19 -8.64 7.04
C MET A 189 2.58 -9.40 8.23
N LEU A 190 2.29 -10.70 8.10
CA LEU A 190 1.74 -11.54 9.18
C LEU A 190 2.84 -12.13 10.07
N VAL A 191 4.08 -12.18 9.60
CA VAL A 191 5.23 -12.77 10.32
C VAL A 191 5.41 -12.18 11.73
N PRO A 192 5.38 -10.85 11.95
CA PRO A 192 5.52 -10.30 13.29
C PRO A 192 4.48 -10.82 14.29
N ALA A 193 3.23 -10.99 13.87
CA ALA A 193 2.16 -11.49 14.72
C ALA A 193 2.35 -12.98 15.04
N VAL A 194 2.79 -13.78 14.07
CA VAL A 194 3.12 -15.19 14.28
C VAL A 194 4.29 -15.34 15.24
N LEU A 195 5.36 -14.59 15.03
CA LEU A 195 6.53 -14.60 15.90
C LEU A 195 6.17 -14.12 17.32
N ALA A 196 5.31 -13.09 17.46
CA ALA A 196 4.79 -12.64 18.76
C ALA A 196 4.11 -13.80 19.51
N ARG A 197 3.32 -14.60 18.77
CA ARG A 197 2.56 -15.72 19.35
C ARG A 197 3.46 -16.83 19.86
N VAL A 198 4.52 -17.12 19.11
CA VAL A 198 5.45 -18.22 19.37
C VAL A 198 6.40 -17.87 20.52
N TYR A 199 6.99 -16.67 20.52
CA TYR A 199 8.07 -16.34 21.46
C TYR A 199 7.60 -15.74 22.79
N ARG A 200 6.50 -14.95 22.82
CA ARG A 200 6.06 -14.24 24.05
C ARG A 200 4.55 -14.01 24.07
N PRO A 201 3.71 -15.02 24.37
CA PRO A 201 2.30 -14.78 24.61
C PRO A 201 2.10 -14.05 25.95
N ALA A 202 2.03 -12.72 25.92
CA ALA A 202 1.73 -11.90 27.11
C ALA A 202 0.28 -12.10 27.62
N SER A 203 -0.62 -12.53 26.74
CA SER A 203 -2.03 -12.81 27.06
C SER A 203 -2.61 -13.88 26.13
N ARG A 204 -3.79 -14.42 26.50
CA ARG A 204 -4.55 -15.40 25.70
C ARG A 204 -5.86 -14.86 25.16
N GLU A 205 -6.11 -13.55 25.27
CA GLU A 205 -7.34 -12.92 24.76
C GLU A 205 -7.21 -12.67 23.25
N SER A 206 -8.25 -13.08 22.50
CA SER A 206 -8.33 -12.93 21.05
C SER A 206 -8.11 -11.49 20.59
N LEU A 207 -8.69 -10.52 21.30
CA LEU A 207 -8.59 -9.11 20.93
C LEU A 207 -7.22 -8.46 21.19
N ASP A 208 -6.39 -9.04 22.07
CA ASP A 208 -4.98 -8.66 22.17
C ASP A 208 -4.21 -9.11 20.93
N GLY A 209 -4.50 -10.33 20.44
CA GLY A 209 -3.99 -10.84 19.18
C GLY A 209 -4.40 -9.95 17.99
N TYR A 210 -5.66 -9.50 17.96
CA TYR A 210 -6.13 -8.49 17.00
C TYR A 210 -5.27 -7.23 17.03
N ALA A 211 -5.03 -6.66 18.21
CA ALA A 211 -4.25 -5.44 18.37
C ALA A 211 -2.79 -5.61 17.91
N VAL A 212 -2.16 -6.76 18.21
CA VAL A 212 -0.82 -7.12 17.71
C VAL A 212 -0.81 -7.18 16.19
N GLY A 213 -1.71 -7.96 15.60
CA GLY A 213 -1.72 -8.22 14.16
C GLY A 213 -2.08 -7.00 13.32
N ALA A 214 -3.09 -6.23 13.73
CA ALA A 214 -3.47 -4.99 13.04
C ALA A 214 -2.33 -3.96 13.10
N ARG A 215 -1.65 -3.86 14.25
CA ARG A 215 -0.51 -2.96 14.41
C ARG A 215 0.66 -3.35 13.51
N SER A 216 1.09 -4.61 13.51
CA SER A 216 2.22 -5.03 12.68
C SER A 216 1.95 -4.80 11.20
N ALA A 217 0.74 -5.12 10.74
CA ALA A 217 0.33 -4.90 9.35
C ALA A 217 0.29 -3.41 8.98
N LEU A 218 -0.24 -2.54 9.85
CA LEU A 218 -0.23 -1.09 9.61
C LEU A 218 1.18 -0.51 9.49
N PHE A 219 2.10 -0.92 10.36
CA PHE A 219 3.49 -0.43 10.32
C PHE A 219 4.25 -1.00 9.12
N PHE A 220 4.00 -2.26 8.74
CA PHE A 220 4.52 -2.83 7.49
C PHE A 220 4.05 -2.04 6.26
N THR A 221 2.75 -1.77 6.15
CA THR A 221 2.17 -1.03 5.04
C THR A 221 2.66 0.41 5.01
N ALA A 222 2.75 1.09 6.16
CA ALA A 222 3.28 2.45 6.25
C ALA A 222 4.74 2.52 5.77
N ALA A 223 5.60 1.59 6.21
CA ALA A 223 6.98 1.52 5.73
C ALA A 223 7.07 1.24 4.23
N ALA A 224 6.24 0.32 3.71
CA ALA A 224 6.22 -0.01 2.30
C ALA A 224 5.77 1.18 1.44
N ILE A 225 4.75 1.93 1.88
CA ILE A 225 4.31 3.18 1.22
C ILE A 225 5.42 4.22 1.26
N ALA A 226 6.08 4.41 2.41
CA ALA A 226 7.15 5.39 2.55
C ALA A 226 8.32 5.11 1.59
N VAL A 227 8.79 3.86 1.51
CA VAL A 227 9.88 3.46 0.61
C VAL A 227 9.48 3.64 -0.85
N ARG A 228 8.26 3.27 -1.23
CA ARG A 228 7.76 3.44 -2.61
C ARG A 228 7.51 4.90 -2.99
N ALA A 229 7.24 5.75 -2.00
CA ALA A 229 7.05 7.18 -2.18
C ALA A 229 8.36 7.96 -2.20
N ALA A 230 9.48 7.40 -1.71
CA ALA A 230 10.77 8.09 -1.62
C ALA A 230 11.26 8.66 -2.97
N PRO A 231 11.20 7.94 -4.11
CA PRO A 231 11.58 8.50 -5.42
C PRO A 231 10.69 9.65 -5.88
N GLN A 232 9.50 9.83 -5.29
CA GLN A 232 8.60 10.92 -5.65
C GLN A 232 8.98 12.24 -4.97
N LEU A 233 9.77 12.18 -3.89
CA LEU A 233 10.20 13.38 -3.14
C LEU A 233 11.22 14.22 -3.92
N SER A 234 11.90 13.64 -4.91
CA SER A 234 12.79 14.36 -5.83
C SER A 234 12.06 15.23 -6.85
N SER A 235 10.74 15.02 -7.02
CA SER A 235 9.92 15.83 -7.93
C SER A 235 9.51 17.20 -7.36
N GLY A 236 9.97 17.53 -6.15
CA GLY A 236 9.62 18.77 -5.45
C GLY A 236 8.42 18.65 -4.52
N LEU A 237 8.16 19.75 -3.80
CA LEU A 237 7.04 19.86 -2.86
C LEU A 237 5.67 19.82 -3.57
N VAL A 238 5.58 20.41 -4.76
CA VAL A 238 4.34 20.56 -5.51
C VAL A 238 4.43 19.84 -6.86
N ALA A 239 3.53 18.88 -7.09
CA ALA A 239 3.51 18.10 -8.31
C ALA A 239 2.70 18.83 -9.42
N HIS A 240 3.26 19.89 -9.98
CA HIS A 240 2.58 20.71 -11.00
C HIS A 240 2.14 19.91 -12.24
N HIS A 241 2.93 18.91 -12.62
CA HIS A 241 2.73 18.12 -13.85
C HIS A 241 1.79 16.92 -13.67
N LYS A 242 1.40 16.56 -12.44
CA LYS A 242 0.48 15.44 -12.21
C LYS A 242 -0.97 15.93 -12.19
N PRO A 243 -1.89 15.26 -12.90
CA PRO A 243 -3.31 15.60 -12.84
C PRO A 243 -3.86 15.30 -11.44
N ALA A 244 -4.70 16.20 -10.92
CA ALA A 244 -5.28 16.08 -9.57
C ALA A 244 -6.03 14.74 -9.35
N GLY A 245 -6.64 14.18 -10.40
CA GLY A 245 -7.31 12.87 -10.33
C GLY A 245 -6.37 11.72 -9.96
N VAL A 246 -5.11 11.75 -10.40
CA VAL A 246 -4.11 10.73 -10.02
C VAL A 246 -3.71 10.88 -8.56
N LEU A 247 -3.59 12.11 -8.06
CA LEU A 247 -3.29 12.37 -6.65
C LEU A 247 -4.46 12.00 -5.73
N LEU A 248 -5.70 12.20 -6.17
CA LEU A 248 -6.89 11.75 -5.44
C LEU A 248 -6.98 10.22 -5.38
N MET A 249 -6.66 9.52 -6.49
CA MET A 249 -6.56 8.07 -6.49
C MET A 249 -5.45 7.61 -5.53
N GLN A 250 -4.26 8.21 -5.61
CA GLN A 250 -3.15 7.91 -4.72
C GLN A 250 -3.53 8.12 -3.24
N ALA A 251 -4.19 9.24 -2.92
CA ALA A 251 -4.69 9.56 -1.58
C ALA A 251 -5.67 8.49 -1.06
N GLY A 252 -6.63 8.09 -1.89
CA GLY A 252 -7.63 7.10 -1.52
C GLY A 252 -7.04 5.69 -1.35
N VAL A 253 -6.16 5.27 -2.28
CA VAL A 253 -5.56 3.94 -2.24
C VAL A 253 -4.51 3.82 -1.13
N GLN A 254 -3.52 4.71 -1.11
CA GLN A 254 -2.39 4.63 -0.16
C GLN A 254 -2.76 5.19 1.22
N GLY A 255 -3.57 6.25 1.28
CA GLY A 255 -3.92 6.91 2.54
C GLY A 255 -5.08 6.26 3.29
N LEU A 256 -5.92 5.49 2.61
CA LEU A 256 -7.13 4.91 3.22
C LEU A 256 -7.28 3.41 2.95
N ALA A 257 -7.46 2.99 1.69
CA ALA A 257 -7.85 1.62 1.38
C ALA A 257 -6.79 0.57 1.76
N MET A 258 -5.52 0.81 1.43
CA MET A 258 -4.42 -0.11 1.76
C MET A 258 -4.20 -0.23 3.28
N PRO A 259 -4.08 0.86 4.07
CA PRO A 259 -3.94 0.77 5.51
C PRO A 259 -5.14 0.08 6.19
N LEU A 260 -6.37 0.36 5.74
CA LEU A 260 -7.57 -0.29 6.29
C LEU A 260 -7.60 -1.78 6.00
N THR A 261 -7.27 -2.18 4.77
CA THR A 261 -7.19 -3.59 4.37
C THR A 261 -6.12 -4.33 5.17
N ALA A 262 -4.93 -3.71 5.31
CA ALA A 262 -3.83 -4.27 6.09
C ALA A 262 -4.19 -4.43 7.57
N ALA A 263 -4.79 -3.40 8.18
CA ALA A 263 -5.24 -3.47 9.57
C ALA A 263 -6.29 -4.57 9.78
N ALA A 264 -7.25 -4.69 8.86
CA ALA A 264 -8.28 -5.71 8.93
C ALA A 264 -7.72 -7.13 8.74
N ALA A 265 -6.85 -7.34 7.75
CA ALA A 265 -6.22 -8.61 7.46
C ALA A 265 -5.29 -9.06 8.60
N GLY A 266 -4.38 -8.18 9.03
CA GLY A 266 -3.48 -8.44 10.16
C GLY A 266 -4.25 -8.67 11.45
N GLY A 267 -5.27 -7.86 11.70
CA GLY A 267 -6.16 -8.00 12.86
C GLY A 267 -6.92 -9.32 12.88
N LEU A 268 -7.48 -9.75 11.74
CA LEU A 268 -8.21 -11.02 11.63
C LEU A 268 -7.29 -12.23 11.90
N ILE A 269 -6.07 -12.23 11.36
CA ILE A 269 -5.09 -13.29 11.60
C ILE A 269 -4.63 -13.28 13.05
N GLY A 270 -4.32 -12.10 13.60
CA GLY A 270 -3.96 -11.93 15.00
C GLY A 270 -5.06 -12.45 15.94
N LEU A 271 -6.32 -12.12 15.66
CA LEU A 271 -7.48 -12.63 16.36
C LEU A 271 -7.53 -14.17 16.33
N ALA A 272 -7.38 -14.78 15.15
CA ALA A 272 -7.42 -16.23 14.98
C ALA A 272 -6.26 -16.97 15.69
N LEU A 273 -5.07 -16.37 15.74
CA LEU A 273 -3.90 -16.94 16.41
C LEU A 273 -4.03 -16.95 17.95
N TRP A 274 -4.74 -15.97 18.52
CA TRP A 274 -5.01 -15.88 19.95
C TRP A 274 -6.31 -16.54 20.39
N PHE A 275 -7.24 -16.79 19.47
CA PHE A 275 -8.53 -17.41 19.77
C PHE A 275 -8.40 -18.71 20.56
N SER A 276 -9.11 -18.77 21.69
CA SER A 276 -9.20 -19.92 22.59
C SER A 276 -10.67 -20.30 22.83
N GLY A 277 -11.18 -21.26 22.05
CA GLY A 277 -12.61 -21.62 22.06
C GLY A 277 -13.07 -22.40 23.31
N ARG A 278 -14.37 -22.29 23.63
CA ARG A 278 -15.05 -23.06 24.70
C ARG A 278 -15.89 -24.24 24.16
N GLY A 279 -16.13 -25.26 24.99
CA GLY A 279 -17.01 -26.40 24.65
C GLY A 279 -16.60 -27.17 23.38
N HIS A 280 -17.55 -27.36 22.44
CA HIS A 280 -17.28 -27.99 21.13
C HIS A 280 -16.17 -27.27 20.33
N PHE A 281 -15.87 -26.01 20.67
CA PHE A 281 -14.79 -25.24 20.05
C PHE A 281 -13.41 -25.39 20.73
N GLN A 282 -13.24 -26.30 21.69
CA GLN A 282 -11.95 -26.53 22.37
C GLN A 282 -10.93 -27.32 21.54
N ARG A 283 -11.35 -28.28 20.70
CA ARG A 283 -10.43 -29.18 19.95
C ARG A 283 -10.67 -29.09 18.44
N GLY A 284 -9.74 -28.47 17.70
CA GLY A 284 -9.76 -28.42 16.23
C GLY A 284 -10.13 -27.08 15.54
N PRO A 285 -11.04 -26.22 16.05
CA PRO A 285 -11.50 -25.07 15.28
C PRO A 285 -10.52 -23.91 15.24
N LYS A 286 -9.55 -23.83 16.15
CA LYS A 286 -8.47 -22.82 16.07
C LYS A 286 -7.71 -22.92 14.74
N ARG A 287 -7.28 -24.14 14.36
CA ARG A 287 -6.58 -24.37 13.08
C ARG A 287 -7.49 -24.01 11.90
N ARG A 288 -8.78 -24.39 11.96
CA ARG A 288 -9.76 -24.06 10.91
C ARG A 288 -9.97 -22.55 10.78
N ALA A 289 -10.09 -21.82 11.89
CA ALA A 289 -10.24 -20.37 11.90
C ALA A 289 -9.00 -19.65 11.35
N VAL A 290 -7.80 -20.09 11.73
CA VAL A 290 -6.54 -19.55 11.18
C VAL A 290 -6.43 -19.83 9.69
N VAL A 291 -6.73 -21.06 9.24
CA VAL A 291 -6.69 -21.40 7.81
C VAL A 291 -7.73 -20.60 7.04
N ALA A 292 -8.97 -20.49 7.52
CA ALA A 292 -10.02 -19.71 6.86
C ALA A 292 -9.65 -18.22 6.75
N ALA A 293 -9.12 -17.63 7.84
CA ALA A 293 -8.65 -16.25 7.84
C ALA A 293 -7.47 -16.05 6.87
N LEU A 294 -6.51 -16.98 6.86
CA LEU A 294 -5.35 -16.93 5.95
C LEU A 294 -5.77 -17.05 4.49
N THR A 295 -6.64 -18.01 4.18
CA THR A 295 -7.18 -18.19 2.82
C THR A 295 -7.90 -16.93 2.36
N LEU A 296 -8.74 -16.34 3.21
CA LEU A 296 -9.45 -15.10 2.87
C LEU A 296 -8.48 -13.94 2.61
N VAL A 297 -7.48 -13.75 3.47
CA VAL A 297 -6.46 -12.69 3.29
C VAL A 297 -5.70 -12.90 1.98
N VAL A 298 -5.25 -14.13 1.70
CA VAL A 298 -4.55 -14.45 0.45
C VAL A 298 -5.43 -14.17 -0.76
N VAL A 299 -6.71 -14.55 -0.74
CA VAL A 299 -7.67 -14.28 -1.83
C VAL A 299 -7.86 -12.77 -2.05
N ILE A 300 -8.02 -11.99 -0.98
CA ILE A 300 -8.18 -10.53 -1.08
C ILE A 300 -6.93 -9.89 -1.70
N TYR A 301 -5.73 -10.22 -1.22
CA TYR A 301 -4.49 -9.65 -1.75
C TYR A 301 -4.15 -10.14 -3.16
N ALA A 302 -4.48 -11.39 -3.49
CA ALA A 302 -4.41 -11.91 -4.85
C ALA A 302 -5.31 -11.10 -5.80
N ALA A 303 -6.57 -10.85 -5.40
CA ALA A 303 -7.50 -10.07 -6.19
C ALA A 303 -7.06 -8.60 -6.35
N LEU A 304 -6.52 -7.99 -5.29
CA LEU A 304 -5.89 -6.66 -5.37
C LEU A 304 -4.71 -6.64 -6.36
N GLY A 305 -3.88 -7.68 -6.38
CA GLY A 305 -2.81 -7.82 -7.36
C GLY A 305 -3.30 -7.88 -8.80
N VAL A 306 -4.41 -8.60 -9.05
CA VAL A 306 -5.04 -8.61 -10.38
C VAL A 306 -5.54 -7.21 -10.75
N VAL A 307 -6.18 -6.49 -9.82
CA VAL A 307 -6.64 -5.11 -10.04
C VAL A 307 -5.50 -4.18 -10.40
N ASP A 308 -4.34 -4.30 -9.74
CA ASP A 308 -3.16 -3.46 -10.00
C ASP A 308 -2.51 -3.74 -11.36
N VAL A 309 -2.65 -4.96 -11.90
CA VAL A 309 -2.12 -5.33 -13.22
C VAL A 309 -3.11 -5.01 -14.35
N ALA A 310 -4.42 -4.97 -14.06
CA ALA A 310 -5.48 -4.85 -15.06
C ALA A 310 -5.58 -3.49 -15.77
N SER A 311 -4.66 -2.54 -15.52
CA SER A 311 -4.58 -1.23 -16.20
C SER A 311 -5.92 -0.48 -16.25
N LEU A 312 -6.66 -0.51 -15.14
CA LEU A 312 -7.99 0.10 -15.01
C LEU A 312 -7.88 1.63 -14.94
N THR A 313 -8.99 2.32 -15.21
CA THR A 313 -9.06 3.77 -14.99
C THR A 313 -8.87 4.09 -13.49
N PRO A 314 -8.29 5.26 -13.11
CA PRO A 314 -7.99 5.57 -11.72
C PRO A 314 -9.20 5.50 -10.77
N ALA A 315 -10.39 5.89 -11.26
CA ALA A 315 -11.62 5.82 -10.48
C ALA A 315 -12.07 4.37 -10.22
N VAL A 316 -11.98 3.50 -11.22
CA VAL A 316 -12.35 2.08 -11.09
C VAL A 316 -11.35 1.34 -10.21
N GLN A 317 -10.05 1.65 -10.34
CA GLN A 317 -9.02 1.09 -9.46
C GLN A 317 -9.26 1.48 -7.99
N LEU A 318 -9.54 2.76 -7.73
CA LEU A 318 -9.87 3.23 -6.37
C LEU A 318 -11.12 2.54 -5.83
N TRP A 319 -12.16 2.41 -6.65
CA TRP A 319 -13.41 1.76 -6.27
C TRP A 319 -13.17 0.31 -5.83
N TRP A 320 -12.42 -0.48 -6.60
CA TRP A 320 -12.09 -1.86 -6.23
C TRP A 320 -11.29 -1.96 -4.93
N HIS A 321 -10.32 -1.07 -4.72
CA HIS A 321 -9.58 -1.00 -3.46
C HIS A 321 -10.49 -0.74 -2.25
N LEU A 322 -11.47 0.16 -2.40
CA LEU A 322 -12.44 0.43 -1.35
C LEU A 322 -13.38 -0.75 -1.10
N VAL A 323 -13.79 -1.47 -2.17
CA VAL A 323 -14.59 -2.69 -2.05
C VAL A 323 -13.84 -3.78 -1.29
N PHE A 324 -12.59 -4.06 -1.64
CA PHE A 324 -11.79 -5.05 -0.92
C PHE A 324 -11.50 -4.64 0.53
N ALA A 325 -11.28 -3.35 0.80
CA ALA A 325 -11.18 -2.84 2.17
C ALA A 325 -12.48 -3.06 2.96
N ALA A 326 -13.65 -2.82 2.36
CA ALA A 326 -14.95 -3.06 2.99
C ALA A 326 -15.18 -4.55 3.27
N ILE A 327 -14.83 -5.44 2.34
CA ILE A 327 -14.90 -6.90 2.52
C ILE A 327 -13.99 -7.33 3.68
N ALA A 328 -12.74 -6.84 3.73
CA ALA A 328 -11.80 -7.16 4.80
C ALA A 328 -12.32 -6.68 6.18
N LEU A 329 -12.89 -5.48 6.25
CA LEU A 329 -13.48 -4.93 7.48
C LEU A 329 -14.73 -5.68 7.93
N LEU A 330 -15.57 -6.13 6.99
CA LEU A 330 -16.73 -6.96 7.30
C LEU A 330 -16.28 -8.33 7.84
N ALA A 331 -15.28 -8.95 7.20
CA ALA A 331 -14.70 -10.19 7.68
C ALA A 331 -14.08 -10.04 9.08
N LEU A 332 -13.36 -8.94 9.34
CA LEU A 332 -12.87 -8.61 10.68
C LEU A 332 -14.01 -8.49 11.68
N ARG A 333 -15.09 -7.76 11.33
CA ARG A 333 -16.26 -7.56 12.20
C ARG A 333 -16.90 -8.89 12.60
N ILE A 334 -17.13 -9.76 11.61
CA ILE A 334 -17.67 -11.11 11.81
C ILE A 334 -16.70 -11.95 12.66
N GLY A 335 -15.40 -11.88 12.36
CA GLY A 335 -14.36 -12.57 13.13
C GLY A 335 -14.37 -12.15 14.61
N VAL A 336 -14.39 -10.85 14.90
CA VAL A 336 -14.43 -10.32 16.28
C VAL A 336 -15.70 -10.76 16.99
N HIS A 337 -16.86 -10.66 16.33
CA HIS A 337 -18.13 -11.13 16.89
C HIS A 337 -18.05 -12.63 17.26
N PHE A 338 -17.60 -13.46 16.31
CA PHE A 338 -17.47 -14.90 16.49
C PHE A 338 -16.50 -15.24 17.62
N ALA A 339 -15.35 -14.56 17.67
CA ALA A 339 -14.35 -14.75 18.69
C ALA A 339 -14.91 -14.43 20.08
N LEU A 340 -15.51 -13.26 20.27
CA LEU A 340 -16.06 -12.86 21.57
C LEU A 340 -17.19 -13.77 22.07
N LEU A 341 -18.00 -14.33 21.16
CA LEU A 341 -19.11 -15.21 21.54
C LEU A 341 -18.67 -16.62 21.97
N HIS A 342 -17.59 -17.12 21.36
CA HIS A 342 -17.13 -18.50 21.50
C HIS A 342 -15.80 -18.66 22.24
N GLU A 343 -15.15 -17.57 22.63
CA GLU A 343 -13.94 -17.62 23.45
C GLU A 343 -14.27 -18.05 24.88
N GLN A 344 -13.32 -18.70 25.55
CA GLN A 344 -13.48 -19.10 26.95
C GLN A 344 -13.67 -17.86 27.84
N PRO A 345 -14.76 -17.77 28.62
CA PRO A 345 -15.01 -16.64 29.50
C PRO A 345 -14.02 -16.62 30.67
N ASP A 346 -13.82 -15.46 31.26
CA ASP A 346 -13.11 -15.34 32.53
C ASP A 346 -13.93 -15.95 33.67
N ALA A 347 -13.27 -16.28 34.78
CA ALA A 347 -13.97 -16.70 35.99
C ALA A 347 -14.97 -15.60 36.39
N THR A 348 -16.25 -15.96 36.44
CA THR A 348 -17.32 -15.05 36.83
C THR A 348 -17.22 -14.81 38.33
N HIS A 349 -17.08 -13.54 38.74
CA HIS A 349 -16.95 -13.19 40.16
C HIS A 349 -18.29 -12.83 40.80
N GLY A 350 -19.34 -12.57 40.01
CA GLY A 350 -20.68 -12.21 40.52
C GLY A 350 -20.76 -10.85 41.21
N GLU A 351 -19.62 -10.20 41.45
CA GLU A 351 -19.48 -8.86 42.00
C GLU A 351 -20.10 -7.79 41.08
N ALA A 352 -20.49 -6.66 41.65
CA ALA A 352 -21.08 -5.56 40.90
C ALA A 352 -20.04 -4.83 40.04
N ALA A 353 -20.31 -4.67 38.74
CA ALA A 353 -19.47 -3.95 37.80
C ALA A 353 -20.28 -3.01 36.91
N LEU A 354 -19.73 -1.83 36.59
CA LEU A 354 -20.38 -0.88 35.69
C LEU A 354 -20.27 -1.32 34.22
N CYS A 355 -21.41 -1.53 33.55
CA CYS A 355 -21.44 -1.70 32.10
C CYS A 355 -21.38 -0.34 31.38
N VAL A 356 -20.35 -0.12 30.56
CA VAL A 356 -20.17 1.16 29.84
C VAL A 356 -21.13 1.37 28.66
N HIS A 357 -21.82 0.32 28.21
CA HIS A 357 -22.75 0.40 27.08
C HIS A 357 -24.15 0.80 27.54
N CYS A 358 -24.75 0.07 28.49
CA CYS A 358 -26.07 0.41 29.03
C CYS A 358 -26.01 1.35 30.25
N ARG A 359 -24.83 1.63 30.80
CA ARG A 359 -24.62 2.48 31.99
C ARG A 359 -25.39 2.01 33.23
N HIS A 360 -25.60 0.70 33.35
CA HIS A 360 -26.13 0.04 34.54
C HIS A 360 -25.01 -0.69 35.27
N VAL A 361 -25.11 -0.78 36.59
CA VAL A 361 -24.31 -1.70 37.40
C VAL A 361 -24.92 -3.08 37.30
N VAL A 362 -24.13 -4.05 36.86
CA VAL A 362 -24.55 -5.42 36.58
C VAL A 362 -23.60 -6.41 37.23
N PRO A 363 -23.98 -7.69 37.43
CA PRO A 363 -23.05 -8.72 37.87
C PRO A 363 -21.88 -8.87 36.88
N ASP A 364 -20.65 -9.01 37.39
CA ASP A 364 -19.44 -9.19 36.60
C ASP A 364 -19.46 -10.58 35.94
N MET A 365 -19.86 -10.58 34.68
CA MET A 365 -20.05 -11.77 33.85
C MET A 365 -19.40 -11.58 32.47
N ALA A 366 -19.33 -12.67 31.70
CA ALA A 366 -18.76 -12.66 30.36
C ALA A 366 -19.53 -11.72 29.41
N PHE A 367 -20.85 -11.63 29.59
CA PHE A 367 -21.75 -10.73 28.89
C PHE A 367 -22.59 -9.95 29.88
N CYS A 368 -22.92 -8.70 29.54
CA CYS A 368 -23.84 -7.90 30.33
C CYS A 368 -25.26 -8.52 30.28
N PRO A 369 -25.89 -8.85 31.44
CA PRO A 369 -27.25 -9.42 31.45
C PRO A 369 -28.33 -8.48 30.89
N ASN A 370 -28.09 -7.16 30.92
CA ASN A 370 -29.04 -6.15 30.43
C ASN A 370 -28.92 -5.92 28.92
N CYS A 371 -27.71 -5.67 28.40
CA CYS A 371 -27.51 -5.28 26.99
C CYS A 371 -26.73 -6.28 26.14
N GLY A 372 -26.24 -7.39 26.70
CA GLY A 372 -25.55 -8.45 25.96
C GLY A 372 -24.13 -8.10 25.47
N ALA A 373 -23.58 -6.93 25.82
CA ALA A 373 -22.21 -6.56 25.48
C ALA A 373 -21.19 -7.53 26.12
N ALA A 374 -20.21 -8.02 25.34
CA ALA A 374 -19.14 -8.83 25.92
C ALA A 374 -18.23 -7.96 26.80
N SER A 375 -17.91 -8.43 28.00
CA SER A 375 -16.98 -7.75 28.89
C SER A 375 -15.58 -7.64 28.25
N ARG A 376 -15.15 -8.68 27.52
CA ARG A 376 -13.89 -8.71 26.77
C ARG A 376 -13.82 -7.76 25.58
N ALA A 377 -14.92 -7.11 25.18
CA ALA A 377 -14.84 -5.96 24.26
C ALA A 377 -14.21 -4.71 24.94
N SER A 378 -13.46 -4.89 26.01
CA SER A 378 -12.79 -3.86 26.79
C SER A 378 -11.52 -4.45 27.41
N SER A 379 -10.45 -3.65 27.44
CA SER A 379 -9.15 -4.04 28.01
C SER A 379 -9.28 -4.51 29.46
N ARG A 380 -8.33 -5.32 29.92
CA ARG A 380 -8.26 -5.80 31.32
C ARG A 380 -8.18 -4.65 32.30
N VAL A 381 -7.37 -3.63 31.99
CA VAL A 381 -7.30 -2.40 32.81
C VAL A 381 -8.66 -1.69 32.87
N ALA A 382 -9.35 -1.54 31.74
CA ALA A 382 -10.68 -0.90 31.73
C ALA A 382 -11.73 -1.73 32.48
N ARG A 383 -11.65 -3.07 32.44
CA ARG A 383 -12.52 -3.97 33.21
C ARG A 383 -12.23 -3.88 34.71
N GLY A 384 -10.97 -3.88 35.12
CA GLY A 384 -10.58 -3.70 36.52
C GLY A 384 -11.11 -2.39 37.10
N ALA A 385 -11.02 -1.29 36.34
CA ALA A 385 -11.56 0.00 36.76
C ALA A 385 -13.10 0.01 36.94
N ARG A 386 -13.84 -0.84 36.21
CA ARG A 386 -15.31 -0.93 36.29
C ARG A 386 -15.81 -1.70 37.50
N ARG A 387 -14.95 -2.47 38.16
CA ARG A 387 -15.26 -3.20 39.41
C ARG A 387 -15.16 -2.32 40.65
N ALA A 388 -14.58 -1.12 40.53
CA ALA A 388 -14.55 -0.13 41.59
C ALA A 388 -15.94 0.52 41.78
N VAL A 389 -16.96 -0.29 42.02
CA VAL A 389 -18.34 0.14 42.29
C VAL A 389 -18.55 0.14 43.79
N ALA A 390 -19.18 1.19 44.31
CA ALA A 390 -19.62 1.26 45.69
C ALA A 390 -21.10 1.66 45.73
N GLU A 391 -21.83 1.23 46.74
CA GLU A 391 -23.16 1.78 47.02
C GLU A 391 -23.05 3.29 47.22
N ALA A 392 -23.97 4.04 46.61
CA ALA A 392 -23.88 5.49 46.67
C ALA A 392 -24.24 6.00 48.07
N PRO A 393 -23.40 6.84 48.70
CA PRO A 393 -23.76 7.49 49.95
C PRO A 393 -24.96 8.43 49.75
N MET A 394 -25.79 8.59 50.78
CA MET A 394 -26.89 9.56 50.78
C MET A 394 -26.36 10.96 50.44
N GLY A 395 -26.87 11.57 49.38
CA GLY A 395 -26.45 12.90 48.90
C GLY A 395 -25.35 12.90 47.84
N ALA A 396 -24.96 11.75 47.29
CA ALA A 396 -24.01 11.68 46.18
C ALA A 396 -24.50 12.47 44.94
N ALA A 397 -23.58 13.15 44.27
CA ALA A 397 -23.90 13.95 43.09
C ALA A 397 -24.52 13.08 41.98
N PRO A 398 -25.61 13.53 41.32
CA PRO A 398 -26.36 12.71 40.35
C PRO A 398 -25.53 12.26 39.14
N ALA A 399 -24.46 12.98 38.81
CA ALA A 399 -23.58 12.65 37.69
C ALA A 399 -22.75 11.35 37.87
N ALA A 400 -22.68 10.83 39.11
CA ALA A 400 -21.94 9.61 39.44
C ALA A 400 -22.85 8.43 39.84
N LEU A 401 -24.18 8.60 39.77
CA LEU A 401 -25.15 7.59 40.16
C LEU A 401 -25.56 6.72 38.97
N PHE A 402 -25.52 5.40 39.17
CA PHE A 402 -25.90 4.41 38.18
C PHE A 402 -26.93 3.44 38.75
N PRO A 403 -27.98 3.09 37.99
CA PRO A 403 -28.97 2.10 38.40
C PRO A 403 -28.37 0.68 38.39
N GLY A 404 -28.71 -0.11 39.41
CA GLY A 404 -28.44 -1.55 39.43
C GLY A 404 -29.38 -2.34 38.51
N TYR A 405 -28.87 -3.42 37.90
CA TYR A 405 -29.65 -4.40 37.16
C TYR A 405 -29.10 -5.80 37.44
N GLY A 406 -29.92 -6.68 38.03
CA GLY A 406 -29.49 -8.02 38.45
C GLY A 406 -28.52 -8.01 39.64
N VAL A 407 -28.39 -6.88 40.33
CA VAL A 407 -27.67 -6.66 41.59
C VAL A 407 -28.67 -6.15 42.64
N PRO A 408 -28.33 -6.08 43.95
CA PRO A 408 -29.22 -5.53 44.97
C PRO A 408 -29.83 -4.16 44.56
N PRO A 409 -31.10 -3.90 44.93
CA PRO A 409 -31.77 -2.67 44.54
C PRO A 409 -31.07 -1.47 45.19
N GLY A 410 -30.59 -0.53 44.37
CA GLY A 410 -29.90 0.65 44.86
C GLY A 410 -29.33 1.51 43.73
N SER A 411 -28.88 2.70 44.12
CA SER A 411 -28.05 3.55 43.27
C SER A 411 -26.59 3.32 43.62
N TYR A 412 -25.77 3.13 42.61
CA TYR A 412 -24.35 2.84 42.75
C TYR A 412 -23.50 4.01 42.29
N SER A 413 -22.40 4.25 42.97
CA SER A 413 -21.34 5.14 42.52
C SER A 413 -20.22 4.34 41.87
N ALA A 414 -19.74 4.81 40.72
CA ALA A 414 -18.62 4.19 40.01
C ALA A 414 -17.78 5.27 39.32
N PRO A 415 -16.43 5.08 39.23
CA PRO A 415 -15.58 5.96 38.47
C PRO A 415 -16.09 6.07 37.03
N LEU A 416 -16.33 7.29 36.58
CA LEU A 416 -16.69 7.52 35.19
C LEU A 416 -15.55 7.01 34.29
N PRO A 417 -15.86 6.17 33.28
CA PRO A 417 -14.86 5.76 32.30
C PRO A 417 -14.21 7.00 31.69
N HIS A 418 -12.88 7.01 31.57
CA HIS A 418 -12.18 8.10 30.92
C HIS A 418 -12.72 8.29 29.50
N SER A 419 -13.38 9.42 29.25
CA SER A 419 -13.84 9.78 27.92
C SER A 419 -12.80 10.65 27.25
N THR A 420 -12.38 10.27 26.06
CA THR A 420 -11.50 11.11 25.25
C THR A 420 -12.27 12.30 24.71
N SER A 421 -11.78 13.51 24.98
CA SER A 421 -12.33 14.71 24.37
C SER A 421 -12.04 14.70 22.87
N PRO A 422 -13.02 15.03 22.01
CA PRO A 422 -12.79 15.08 20.56
C PRO A 422 -11.69 16.08 20.21
N ALA A 423 -11.67 17.24 20.87
CA ALA A 423 -10.63 18.26 20.70
C ALA A 423 -9.23 17.74 21.04
N GLY A 424 -9.07 17.00 22.15
CA GLY A 424 -7.77 16.46 22.56
C GLY A 424 -7.23 15.42 21.58
N LEU A 425 -8.10 14.54 21.06
CA LEU A 425 -7.71 13.56 20.05
C LEU A 425 -7.32 14.23 18.72
N ILE A 426 -8.13 15.19 18.27
CA ILE A 426 -7.86 15.94 17.04
C ILE A 426 -6.53 16.68 17.16
N ALA A 427 -6.28 17.38 18.27
CA ALA A 427 -5.03 18.10 18.51
C ALA A 427 -3.81 17.16 18.51
N ALA A 428 -3.91 16.01 19.18
CA ALA A 428 -2.81 15.04 19.23
C ALA A 428 -2.48 14.46 17.85
N VAL A 429 -3.49 14.10 17.06
CA VAL A 429 -3.29 13.56 15.70
C VAL A 429 -2.81 14.66 14.75
N ALA A 430 -3.38 15.86 14.82
CA ALA A 430 -2.94 17.00 14.03
C ALA A 430 -1.49 17.38 14.32
N ALA A 431 -1.07 17.38 15.59
CA ALA A 431 0.32 17.63 15.98
C ALA A 431 1.26 16.58 15.39
N ALA A 432 0.93 15.29 15.53
CA ALA A 432 1.72 14.20 14.97
C ALA A 432 1.85 14.29 13.44
N LEU A 433 0.76 14.59 12.74
CA LEU A 433 0.75 14.77 11.29
C LEU A 433 1.52 16.01 10.85
N THR A 434 1.42 17.11 11.60
CA THR A 434 2.17 18.34 11.30
C THR A 434 3.68 18.08 11.37
N VAL A 435 4.14 17.40 12.43
CA VAL A 435 5.56 17.00 12.56
C VAL A 435 5.99 16.13 11.38
N ALA A 436 5.16 15.15 10.99
CA ALA A 436 5.44 14.28 9.86
C ALA A 436 5.49 15.04 8.51
N VAL A 437 4.54 15.95 8.26
CA VAL A 437 4.50 16.78 7.06
C VAL A 437 5.73 17.68 6.99
N VAL A 438 6.13 18.31 8.10
CA VAL A 438 7.34 19.13 8.16
C VAL A 438 8.58 18.30 7.86
N ALA A 439 8.73 17.13 8.48
CA ALA A 439 9.88 16.26 8.25
C ALA A 439 9.97 15.78 6.80
N VAL A 440 8.87 15.30 6.21
CA VAL A 440 8.85 14.83 4.81
C VAL A 440 9.05 15.99 3.83
N SER A 441 8.50 17.17 4.12
CA SER A 441 8.73 18.37 3.31
C SER A 441 10.19 18.82 3.36
N ALA A 442 10.82 18.79 4.54
CA ALA A 442 12.24 19.09 4.69
C ALA A 442 13.10 18.11 3.89
N ILE A 443 12.81 16.80 3.97
CA ILE A 443 13.50 15.78 3.16
C ILE A 443 13.31 16.08 1.66
N SER A 444 12.08 16.38 1.23
CA SER A 444 11.79 16.71 -0.17
C SER A 444 12.60 17.93 -0.64
N VAL A 445 12.65 19.02 0.13
CA VAL A 445 13.44 20.21 -0.21
C VAL A 445 14.93 19.88 -0.34
N ASN A 446 15.48 19.05 0.55
CA ASN A 446 16.90 18.68 0.51
C ASN A 446 17.24 17.72 -0.64
N VAL A 447 16.29 16.90 -1.10
CA VAL A 447 16.51 15.90 -2.17
C VAL A 447 16.14 16.45 -3.55
N THR A 448 15.32 17.50 -3.62
CA THR A 448 14.92 18.10 -4.90
C THR A 448 16.12 18.82 -5.51
N PRO A 449 16.57 18.44 -6.73
CA PRO A 449 17.64 19.17 -7.38
C PRO A 449 17.21 20.62 -7.60
N ALA A 450 18.14 21.56 -7.43
CA ALA A 450 17.88 22.97 -7.71
C ALA A 450 17.32 23.10 -9.13
N ALA A 451 16.24 23.87 -9.28
CA ALA A 451 15.66 24.13 -10.59
C ALA A 451 16.74 24.80 -11.45
N VAL A 452 17.34 24.03 -12.35
CA VAL A 452 18.26 24.57 -13.34
C VAL A 452 17.37 25.37 -14.28
N HIS A 453 17.31 26.68 -14.07
CA HIS A 453 16.81 27.58 -15.08
C HIS A 453 17.75 27.42 -16.28
N TYR A 454 17.32 26.63 -17.27
CA TYR A 454 17.90 26.67 -18.60
C TYR A 454 17.53 28.04 -19.19
N ALA A 455 18.25 29.08 -18.76
CA ALA A 455 18.46 30.24 -19.60
C ALA A 455 19.30 29.71 -20.74
N CYS A 456 18.66 29.37 -21.86
CA CYS A 456 19.36 28.99 -23.08
C CYS A 456 20.42 30.07 -23.34
N PRO A 457 21.73 29.76 -23.17
CA PRO A 457 22.76 30.63 -23.69
C PRO A 457 22.55 30.70 -25.21
N PRO A 458 23.04 31.75 -25.90
CA PRO A 458 22.95 31.85 -27.35
C PRO A 458 23.41 30.58 -28.10
N ASP A 459 24.21 29.73 -27.45
CA ASP A 459 24.76 28.46 -27.94
C ASP A 459 24.05 27.19 -27.42
N CYS A 460 22.72 27.18 -27.34
CA CYS A 460 21.91 26.02 -26.92
C CYS A 460 21.83 24.88 -27.96
N GLY A 461 22.97 24.52 -28.54
CA GLY A 461 23.09 23.42 -29.51
C GLY A 461 23.35 22.04 -28.88
N ARG A 462 23.79 21.91 -27.63
CA ARG A 462 24.24 20.60 -27.10
C ARG A 462 23.21 19.99 -26.13
N PRO A 463 22.51 18.90 -26.52
CA PRO A 463 21.62 18.20 -25.59
C PRO A 463 22.44 17.47 -24.49
N PRO A 464 21.87 17.29 -23.28
CA PRO A 464 22.53 16.57 -22.20
C PRO A 464 22.75 15.10 -22.59
N ILE A 465 24.02 14.66 -22.52
CA ILE A 465 24.45 13.31 -22.86
C ILE A 465 24.44 12.45 -21.59
N GLY A 466 23.80 11.29 -21.63
CA GLY A 466 23.87 10.31 -20.54
C GLY A 466 25.25 9.64 -20.46
N PRO A 467 25.68 9.12 -19.29
CA PRO A 467 26.92 8.35 -19.19
C PRO A 467 26.86 7.08 -20.07
N PRO A 468 28.01 6.59 -20.57
CA PRO A 468 28.06 5.43 -21.45
C PRO A 468 27.46 4.20 -20.78
N VAL A 469 26.51 3.57 -21.45
CA VAL A 469 25.89 2.32 -21.00
C VAL A 469 26.70 1.17 -21.60
N GLY A 470 27.44 0.45 -20.75
CA GLY A 470 28.01 -0.86 -21.09
C GLY A 470 29.47 -0.89 -21.58
N GLY A 471 30.33 0.03 -21.15
CA GLY A 471 31.78 -0.15 -21.31
C GLY A 471 32.33 -1.16 -20.29
N GLU A 472 33.20 -2.08 -20.72
CA GLU A 472 34.06 -2.84 -19.81
C GLU A 472 34.93 -1.89 -18.97
N PRO A 473 35.25 -2.23 -17.72
CA PRO A 473 35.95 -1.33 -16.81
C PRO A 473 37.43 -1.21 -17.22
N GLY A 474 37.74 -0.15 -17.97
CA GLY A 474 39.13 0.26 -18.23
C GLY A 474 39.30 0.80 -19.63
N GLN A 475 39.08 2.11 -19.79
CA GLN A 475 39.98 3.07 -20.46
C GLN A 475 39.16 4.31 -20.86
N ALA A 476 39.13 5.31 -19.98
CA ALA A 476 38.80 6.68 -20.37
C ALA A 476 39.93 7.60 -19.87
N PRO A 477 40.54 8.44 -20.73
CA PRO A 477 41.46 9.46 -20.28
C PRO A 477 40.68 10.57 -19.59
N THR A 478 41.01 10.82 -18.32
CA THR A 478 40.48 11.87 -17.47
C THR A 478 40.87 13.27 -17.96
N PRO A 479 39.93 14.23 -18.07
CA PRO A 479 40.17 15.60 -17.72
C PRO A 479 39.78 15.81 -16.25
N GLU A 480 40.74 16.26 -15.46
CA GLU A 480 40.61 16.55 -14.02
C GLU A 480 39.64 17.72 -13.76
N PRO A 481 38.56 17.55 -12.95
CA PRO A 481 37.82 18.65 -12.35
C PRO A 481 38.20 18.83 -10.87
N PRO A 482 38.10 20.05 -10.32
CA PRO A 482 38.55 20.34 -8.97
C PRO A 482 37.68 19.65 -7.92
N ALA A 483 38.32 19.29 -6.81
CA ALA A 483 37.80 18.52 -5.70
C ALA A 483 36.41 19.00 -5.22
N ALA A 484 35.41 18.13 -5.43
CA ALA A 484 34.16 18.13 -4.69
C ALA A 484 33.91 16.72 -4.14
N THR A 485 33.45 16.69 -2.89
CA THR A 485 33.22 15.55 -2.02
C THR A 485 32.47 14.36 -2.66
N PRO A 486 32.74 13.11 -2.21
CA PRO A 486 32.22 11.91 -2.86
C PRO A 486 30.69 11.79 -2.68
N PRO A 487 29.92 11.53 -3.75
CA PRO A 487 28.49 11.26 -3.63
C PRO A 487 28.25 9.86 -3.05
N THR A 488 27.56 9.79 -1.92
CA THR A 488 27.02 8.55 -1.30
C THR A 488 25.74 8.10 -2.01
N ALA A 489 25.77 7.98 -3.34
CA ALA A 489 24.69 7.35 -4.09
C ALA A 489 25.04 5.86 -4.29
N PRO A 490 24.13 4.90 -4.00
CA PRO A 490 24.35 3.52 -4.40
C PRO A 490 24.54 3.45 -5.92
N PRO A 491 25.41 2.56 -6.43
CA PRO A 491 25.66 2.47 -7.86
C PRO A 491 24.34 2.18 -8.57
N VAL A 492 23.95 3.08 -9.48
CA VAL A 492 22.87 2.83 -10.42
C VAL A 492 23.25 1.56 -11.17
N ALA A 493 22.46 0.50 -11.00
CA ALA A 493 22.66 -0.74 -11.74
C ALA A 493 22.62 -0.42 -13.24
N VAL A 494 23.77 -0.55 -13.90
CA VAL A 494 23.87 -0.42 -15.35
C VAL A 494 23.00 -1.52 -15.95
N GLN A 495 21.93 -1.14 -16.67
CA GLN A 495 21.10 -2.07 -17.42
C GLN A 495 22.00 -2.78 -18.47
N THR A 496 22.30 -4.05 -18.27
CA THR A 496 23.11 -4.84 -19.20
C THR A 496 22.22 -5.38 -20.33
N TYR A 497 22.09 -4.63 -21.41
CA TYR A 497 21.40 -5.10 -22.62
C TYR A 497 22.26 -6.10 -23.39
N PRO A 498 21.65 -7.09 -24.09
CA PRO A 498 22.39 -7.98 -24.97
C PRO A 498 23.08 -7.18 -26.08
N ARG A 499 24.28 -7.62 -26.46
CA ARG A 499 25.12 -6.94 -27.44
C ARG A 499 25.14 -7.72 -28.76
N PHE A 500 24.93 -7.01 -29.85
CA PHE A 500 25.15 -7.50 -31.20
C PHE A 500 26.56 -7.09 -31.64
N THR A 501 27.27 -8.01 -32.29
CA THR A 501 28.55 -7.74 -32.94
C THR A 501 28.40 -8.14 -34.40
N SER A 502 28.83 -7.27 -35.31
CA SER A 502 28.80 -7.56 -36.75
C SER A 502 29.68 -8.77 -37.09
N LYS A 503 29.38 -9.45 -38.20
CA LYS A 503 30.08 -10.68 -38.60
C LYS A 503 31.57 -10.46 -38.86
N ASP A 504 31.92 -9.30 -39.41
CA ASP A 504 33.29 -8.83 -39.63
C ASP A 504 33.96 -8.29 -38.35
N GLY A 505 33.23 -8.22 -37.25
CA GLY A 505 33.68 -7.71 -35.96
C GLY A 505 33.85 -6.18 -35.93
N ALA A 506 33.55 -5.46 -37.00
CA ALA A 506 33.86 -4.03 -37.17
C ALA A 506 33.09 -3.12 -36.21
N PHE A 507 31.92 -3.53 -35.71
CA PHE A 507 31.21 -2.78 -34.67
C PHE A 507 30.41 -3.67 -33.73
N SER A 508 30.01 -3.09 -32.61
CA SER A 508 29.02 -3.71 -31.73
C SER A 508 28.04 -2.69 -31.14
N VAL A 509 26.85 -3.14 -30.81
CA VAL A 509 25.76 -2.30 -30.28
C VAL A 509 24.89 -3.09 -29.32
N ALA A 510 24.48 -2.45 -28.23
CA ALA A 510 23.52 -3.03 -27.30
C ALA A 510 22.09 -2.79 -27.81
N TYR A 511 21.27 -3.84 -27.80
CA TYR A 511 19.93 -3.80 -28.37
C TYR A 511 18.87 -4.19 -27.35
N LEU A 512 17.66 -3.67 -27.55
CA LEU A 512 16.54 -3.90 -26.65
C LEU A 512 15.85 -5.24 -26.97
N PRO A 513 15.29 -5.93 -25.96
CA PRO A 513 14.38 -7.04 -26.22
C PRO A 513 13.13 -6.52 -26.93
N ALA A 514 12.83 -7.07 -28.10
CA ALA A 514 11.68 -6.72 -28.94
C ALA A 514 10.84 -7.96 -29.30
N ALA A 515 9.68 -7.75 -29.91
CA ALA A 515 8.75 -8.83 -30.24
C ALA A 515 9.35 -9.77 -31.30
N ASP A 516 10.01 -9.17 -32.28
CA ASP A 516 10.85 -9.84 -33.25
C ASP A 516 12.21 -9.13 -33.34
N VAL A 517 13.27 -9.93 -33.44
CA VAL A 517 14.66 -9.46 -33.53
C VAL A 517 15.36 -10.22 -34.64
N THR A 518 15.53 -9.56 -35.78
CA THR A 518 16.22 -10.13 -36.93
C THR A 518 17.66 -9.64 -36.95
N LYS A 519 18.61 -10.59 -36.95
CA LYS A 519 20.05 -10.31 -37.05
C LYS A 519 20.52 -10.60 -38.47
N SER A 520 21.15 -9.62 -39.09
CA SER A 520 21.85 -9.71 -40.37
C SER A 520 23.36 -9.63 -40.14
N ASP A 521 24.16 -9.93 -41.16
CA ASP A 521 25.63 -9.89 -41.09
C ASP A 521 26.15 -8.49 -40.65
N ASP A 522 25.45 -7.43 -41.08
CA ASP A 522 25.89 -6.03 -40.91
C ASP A 522 25.02 -5.23 -39.93
N GLY A 523 24.06 -5.87 -39.24
CA GLY A 523 23.14 -5.13 -38.38
C GLY A 523 22.01 -5.94 -37.76
N ILE A 524 21.20 -5.25 -36.97
CA ILE A 524 20.07 -5.81 -36.24
C ILE A 524 18.82 -4.95 -36.43
N THR A 525 17.68 -5.63 -36.60
CA THR A 525 16.35 -5.03 -36.73
C THR A 525 15.47 -5.52 -35.58
N MET A 526 14.76 -4.61 -34.94
CA MET A 526 13.89 -4.86 -33.80
C MET A 526 12.49 -4.30 -34.08
N THR A 527 11.48 -5.15 -34.00
CA THR A 527 10.07 -4.80 -34.28
C THR A 527 9.25 -4.84 -33.00
N PHE A 528 8.40 -3.82 -32.81
CA PHE A 528 7.61 -3.60 -31.60
C PHE A 528 6.13 -3.49 -31.91
N ASP A 529 5.40 -4.60 -31.80
CA ASP A 529 3.98 -4.69 -32.19
C ASP A 529 3.07 -3.72 -31.44
N ARG A 530 3.27 -3.55 -30.12
CA ARG A 530 2.37 -2.73 -29.28
C ARG A 530 2.41 -1.24 -29.59
N ILE A 531 3.51 -0.77 -30.17
CA ILE A 531 3.73 0.65 -30.49
C ILE A 531 3.91 0.86 -32.00
N GLU A 532 3.67 -0.19 -32.80
CA GLU A 532 3.79 -0.21 -34.27
C GLU A 532 5.09 0.43 -34.76
N GLY A 533 6.23 0.10 -34.13
CA GLY A 533 7.52 0.74 -34.40
C GLY A 533 8.63 -0.26 -34.72
N GLU A 534 9.61 0.20 -35.50
CA GLU A 534 10.79 -0.57 -35.87
C GLU A 534 12.06 0.23 -35.56
N ILE A 535 13.09 -0.44 -35.05
CA ILE A 535 14.44 0.11 -34.87
C ILE A 535 15.43 -0.75 -35.64
N ARG A 536 16.24 -0.12 -36.49
CA ARG A 536 17.35 -0.75 -37.20
C ARG A 536 18.67 -0.11 -36.80
N LEU A 537 19.66 -0.95 -36.52
CA LEU A 537 20.99 -0.55 -36.12
C LEU A 537 21.98 -1.34 -36.98
N PHE A 538 22.73 -0.67 -37.85
CA PHE A 538 23.60 -1.35 -38.81
C PHE A 538 24.86 -0.54 -39.13
N GLY A 539 25.86 -1.22 -39.67
CA GLY A 539 27.09 -0.63 -40.18
C GLY A 539 27.14 -0.66 -41.70
N THR A 540 27.78 0.35 -42.32
CA THR A 540 28.06 0.35 -43.76
C THR A 540 29.39 1.06 -44.04
N PRO A 541 30.19 0.63 -45.03
CA PRO A 541 31.39 1.35 -45.44
C PRO A 541 31.07 2.80 -45.83
N ALA A 542 31.80 3.77 -45.31
CA ALA A 542 31.55 5.18 -45.59
C ALA A 542 31.94 5.53 -47.04
N ASN A 543 32.99 4.92 -47.60
CA ASN A 543 33.48 5.16 -48.97
C ASN A 543 33.68 6.66 -49.25
N ASN A 544 34.31 7.37 -48.30
CA ASN A 544 34.49 8.83 -48.33
C ASN A 544 33.20 9.67 -48.37
N ARG A 545 32.02 9.08 -48.12
CA ARG A 545 30.76 9.84 -47.98
C ARG A 545 30.69 10.47 -46.61
N THR A 546 30.17 11.70 -46.55
CA THR A 546 29.86 12.38 -45.29
C THR A 546 28.68 11.71 -44.59
N PRO A 547 28.56 11.80 -43.25
CA PRO A 547 27.39 11.28 -42.53
C PRO A 547 26.06 11.75 -43.11
N ARG A 548 26.00 13.01 -43.56
CA ARG A 548 24.82 13.60 -44.23
C ARG A 548 24.47 12.90 -45.54
N GLN A 549 25.45 12.72 -46.43
CA GLN A 549 25.24 12.03 -47.71
C GLN A 549 24.77 10.58 -47.53
N ILE A 550 25.24 9.90 -46.47
CA ILE A 550 24.82 8.54 -46.15
C ILE A 550 23.34 8.51 -45.75
N VAL A 551 22.92 9.45 -44.91
CA VAL A 551 21.52 9.57 -44.48
C VAL A 551 20.61 9.95 -45.65
N GLU A 552 20.96 10.97 -46.43
CA GLU A 552 20.19 11.41 -47.61
C GLU A 552 20.02 10.25 -48.60
N GLN A 553 21.10 9.54 -48.93
CA GLN A 553 21.06 8.37 -49.83
C GLN A 553 20.20 7.22 -49.25
N TYR A 554 20.25 7.01 -47.94
CA TYR A 554 19.44 5.99 -47.28
C TYR A 554 17.94 6.31 -47.36
N ILE A 555 17.57 7.57 -47.13
CA ILE A 555 16.18 8.03 -47.17
C ILE A 555 15.65 8.00 -48.61
N GLU A 556 16.40 8.51 -49.59
CA GLU A 556 16.00 8.47 -51.00
C GLU A 556 15.75 7.04 -51.50
N LYS A 557 16.57 6.09 -51.04
CA LYS A 557 16.46 4.68 -51.44
C LYS A 557 15.24 3.99 -50.82
N ASN A 558 15.02 4.19 -49.51
CA ASN A 558 14.05 3.40 -48.74
C ASN A 558 12.72 4.11 -48.47
N TYR A 559 12.68 5.44 -48.57
CA TYR A 559 11.54 6.29 -48.20
C TYR A 559 11.28 7.38 -49.24
N ARG A 560 10.82 6.99 -50.43
CA ARG A 560 10.63 7.92 -51.56
C ARG A 560 9.66 9.07 -51.30
N THR A 561 8.74 8.92 -50.34
CA THR A 561 7.75 9.94 -49.98
C THR A 561 8.12 10.77 -48.75
N ALA A 562 9.28 10.51 -48.14
CA ALA A 562 9.72 11.21 -46.95
C ALA A 562 10.05 12.68 -47.22
N LYS A 563 9.70 13.53 -46.26
CA LYS A 563 10.05 14.95 -46.25
C LYS A 563 10.68 15.32 -44.92
N THR A 564 11.83 15.96 -44.98
CA THR A 564 12.54 16.41 -43.79
C THR A 564 11.72 17.43 -43.02
N ALA A 565 11.44 17.09 -41.76
CA ALA A 565 10.76 17.97 -40.82
C ALA A 565 11.78 18.90 -40.16
N TYR A 566 12.89 18.34 -39.66
CA TYR A 566 14.00 19.12 -39.09
C TYR A 566 15.27 18.28 -38.95
N GLN A 567 16.41 18.96 -38.96
CA GLN A 567 17.72 18.36 -38.65
C GLN A 567 17.97 18.37 -37.13
N ILE A 568 18.60 17.32 -36.62
CA ILE A 568 19.01 17.24 -35.21
C ILE A 568 20.33 17.99 -35.03
N PRO A 569 20.36 19.05 -34.22
CA PRO A 569 21.60 19.76 -33.92
C PRO A 569 22.55 18.85 -33.12
N ASN A 570 23.83 18.84 -33.50
CA ASN A 570 24.89 18.08 -32.82
C ASN A 570 24.54 16.59 -32.61
N ALA A 571 23.95 15.96 -33.63
CA ALA A 571 23.68 14.52 -33.62
C ALA A 571 24.96 13.73 -33.35
N MET A 572 24.85 12.72 -32.48
CA MET A 572 25.96 11.81 -32.14
C MET A 572 25.47 10.37 -32.21
N VAL A 573 26.35 9.47 -32.63
CA VAL A 573 26.15 8.02 -32.61
C VAL A 573 27.37 7.41 -31.94
N GLY A 574 27.18 6.62 -30.88
CA GLY A 574 28.31 6.03 -30.13
C GLY A 574 29.32 7.07 -29.61
N TYR A 575 28.83 8.25 -29.19
CA TYR A 575 29.64 9.41 -28.78
C TYR A 575 30.53 10.04 -29.87
N GLU A 576 30.38 9.63 -31.13
CA GLU A 576 31.04 10.29 -32.25
C GLU A 576 30.10 11.32 -32.89
N PRO A 577 30.59 12.56 -33.16
CA PRO A 577 29.84 13.57 -33.90
C PRO A 577 29.42 13.05 -35.28
N GLY A 578 28.17 13.33 -35.64
CA GLY A 578 27.59 12.84 -36.87
C GLY A 578 26.50 13.75 -37.41
N TYR A 579 25.61 13.15 -38.19
CA TYR A 579 24.43 13.78 -38.76
C TYR A 579 23.18 13.02 -38.32
N GLY A 580 22.09 13.74 -38.11
CA GLY A 580 20.81 13.11 -37.85
C GLY A 580 19.68 14.04 -38.23
N GLU A 581 18.57 13.46 -38.70
CA GLU A 581 17.39 14.20 -39.11
C GLU A 581 16.12 13.40 -38.86
N VAL A 582 15.02 14.12 -38.89
CA VAL A 582 13.68 13.60 -38.69
C VAL A 582 12.84 13.93 -39.92
N ASP A 583 12.18 12.91 -40.46
CA ASP A 583 11.39 13.01 -41.68
C ASP A 583 9.96 12.49 -41.44
N ASP A 584 9.00 13.14 -42.10
CA ASP A 584 7.61 12.69 -42.14
C ASP A 584 7.36 11.94 -43.45
N PHE A 585 6.75 10.76 -43.37
CA PHE A 585 6.41 9.95 -44.54
C PHE A 585 4.97 9.43 -44.46
N SER A 586 4.39 9.12 -45.62
CA SER A 586 3.09 8.45 -45.67
C SER A 586 3.31 6.96 -45.53
N ASN A 587 2.63 6.32 -44.57
CA ASN A 587 2.76 4.88 -44.42
C ASN A 587 2.07 4.19 -45.60
N GLU A 588 2.82 3.39 -46.37
CA GLU A 588 2.30 2.60 -47.48
C GLU A 588 1.77 1.23 -47.00
N ASN A 589 1.97 0.88 -45.72
CA ASN A 589 1.47 -0.35 -45.14
C ASN A 589 -0.07 -0.29 -44.99
N PRO A 590 -0.83 -1.15 -45.68
CA PRO A 590 -2.30 -1.14 -45.63
C PRO A 590 -2.87 -1.49 -44.25
N ASN A 591 -2.07 -2.04 -43.34
CA ASN A 591 -2.48 -2.42 -41.99
C ASN A 591 -2.12 -1.40 -40.89
N ALA A 592 -1.48 -0.26 -41.23
CA ALA A 592 -1.07 0.72 -40.23
C ALA A 592 -2.24 1.54 -39.68
N THR A 593 -2.31 1.73 -38.36
CA THR A 593 -3.38 2.54 -37.75
C THR A 593 -3.22 4.05 -38.00
N SER A 594 -2.02 4.50 -38.38
CA SER A 594 -1.72 5.89 -38.77
C SER A 594 -1.23 5.97 -40.22
N THR A 595 -1.86 6.83 -41.02
CA THR A 595 -1.43 7.17 -42.38
C THR A 595 -0.19 8.07 -42.40
N ARG A 596 0.22 8.65 -41.26
CA ARG A 596 1.43 9.47 -41.14
C ARG A 596 2.45 8.78 -40.24
N GLY A 597 3.52 8.29 -40.87
CA GLY A 597 4.70 7.76 -40.22
C GLY A 597 5.72 8.86 -39.99
N ARG A 598 6.62 8.61 -39.04
CA ARG A 598 7.78 9.45 -38.80
C ARG A 598 9.03 8.59 -38.75
N LEU A 599 10.11 9.13 -39.26
CA LEU A 599 11.41 8.50 -39.38
C LEU A 599 12.43 9.35 -38.62
N LEU A 600 13.31 8.69 -37.89
CA LEU A 600 14.49 9.27 -37.27
C LEU A 600 15.70 8.51 -37.78
N VAL A 601 16.60 9.19 -38.48
CA VAL A 601 17.87 8.60 -38.92
C VAL A 601 19.02 9.36 -38.28
N MET A 602 19.98 8.63 -37.72
CA MET A 602 21.21 9.18 -37.17
C MET A 602 22.40 8.37 -37.67
N THR A 603 23.52 9.02 -37.97
CA THR A 603 24.74 8.37 -38.47
C THR A 603 25.97 9.13 -38.03
N ALA A 604 27.02 8.40 -37.65
CA ALA A 604 28.37 8.95 -37.52
C ALA A 604 29.37 8.07 -38.28
N VAL A 605 30.49 8.66 -38.70
CA VAL A 605 31.53 8.01 -39.50
C VAL A 605 32.85 8.07 -38.76
N LYS A 606 33.49 6.91 -38.59
CA LYS A 606 34.84 6.80 -38.03
C LYS A 606 35.58 5.65 -38.70
N ASN A 607 36.84 5.88 -39.09
CA ASN A 607 37.69 4.89 -39.75
C ASN A 607 37.05 4.24 -40.99
N ASP A 608 36.44 5.06 -41.86
CA ASP A 608 35.71 4.64 -43.08
C ASP A 608 34.53 3.66 -42.83
N LEU A 609 34.06 3.54 -41.58
CA LEU A 609 32.85 2.82 -41.21
C LEU A 609 31.79 3.79 -40.69
N ALA A 610 30.62 3.76 -41.33
CA ALA A 610 29.44 4.50 -40.89
C ALA A 610 28.54 3.60 -40.05
N LEU A 611 28.17 4.05 -38.85
CA LEU A 611 27.16 3.38 -38.02
C LEU A 611 25.86 4.16 -38.09
N VAL A 612 24.79 3.49 -38.50
CA VAL A 612 23.49 4.07 -38.82
C VAL A 612 22.46 3.52 -37.83
N ALA A 613 21.71 4.43 -37.23
CA ALA A 613 20.57 4.14 -36.39
C ALA A 613 19.30 4.71 -37.03
N VAL A 614 18.30 3.85 -37.18
CA VAL A 614 17.02 4.21 -37.79
C VAL A 614 15.90 3.80 -36.86
N ALA A 615 15.00 4.72 -36.55
CA ALA A 615 13.75 4.42 -35.89
C ALA A 615 12.59 4.91 -36.75
N GLU A 616 11.60 4.05 -36.95
CA GLU A 616 10.35 4.41 -37.62
C GLU A 616 9.13 3.97 -36.82
N GLY A 617 8.04 4.70 -36.98
CA GLY A 617 6.78 4.39 -36.33
C GLY A 617 5.71 5.45 -36.54
N PRO A 618 4.53 5.27 -35.94
CA PRO A 618 3.44 6.22 -36.05
C PRO A 618 3.79 7.54 -35.39
N MET A 619 3.42 8.64 -36.05
CA MET A 619 3.50 9.97 -35.44
C MET A 619 2.45 10.10 -34.34
N VAL A 620 2.90 10.36 -33.10
CA VAL A 620 2.04 10.53 -31.93
C VAL A 620 2.10 11.98 -31.47
N ARG A 621 0.95 12.66 -31.43
CA ARG A 621 0.84 13.96 -30.75
C ARG A 621 0.78 13.73 -29.25
N PHE A 622 1.88 14.01 -28.57
CA PHE A 622 1.91 14.00 -27.11
C PHE A 622 1.03 15.13 -26.56
N THR A 623 -0.09 14.75 -25.97
CA THR A 623 -0.99 15.65 -25.23
C THR A 623 -0.95 15.29 -23.75
N PRO A 624 -1.42 16.16 -22.84
CA PRO A 624 -1.55 15.83 -21.41
C PRO A 624 -2.43 14.59 -21.11
N ARG A 625 -3.17 14.07 -22.10
CA ARG A 625 -3.96 12.83 -22.00
C ARG A 625 -3.20 11.58 -22.48
N THR A 626 -2.01 11.74 -23.06
CA THR A 626 -1.21 10.63 -23.59
C THR A 626 -0.35 10.08 -22.45
N SER A 627 -0.43 8.76 -22.21
CA SER A 627 0.24 8.10 -21.08
C SER A 627 1.74 7.84 -21.28
N ALA A 628 2.29 8.20 -22.45
CA ALA A 628 3.69 8.03 -22.78
C ALA A 628 4.48 9.33 -22.54
N HIS A 629 5.75 9.20 -22.11
CA HIS A 629 6.66 10.34 -22.03
C HIS A 629 6.71 11.06 -23.38
N PRO A 630 6.78 12.40 -23.43
CA PRO A 630 6.92 13.11 -24.68
C PRO A 630 8.30 12.86 -25.31
N SER A 631 8.31 12.49 -26.59
CA SER A 631 9.53 12.41 -27.41
C SER A 631 9.67 13.70 -28.21
N ALA A 632 10.88 14.27 -28.29
CA ALA A 632 11.15 15.42 -29.15
C ALA A 632 10.80 15.15 -30.62
N VAL A 633 10.84 13.87 -31.01
CA VAL A 633 10.52 13.40 -32.36
C VAL A 633 9.01 13.22 -32.56
N ASN A 634 8.15 13.38 -31.55
CA ASN A 634 6.72 13.03 -31.65
C ASN A 634 6.49 11.57 -32.09
N MET A 635 7.38 10.68 -31.64
CA MET A 635 7.37 9.26 -31.96
C MET A 635 7.82 8.47 -30.72
N ILE A 636 7.01 7.51 -30.25
CA ILE A 636 7.27 6.77 -29.00
C ILE A 636 8.55 5.92 -29.11
N ILE A 637 8.73 5.24 -30.24
CA ILE A 637 9.87 4.33 -30.49
C ILE A 637 11.23 5.03 -30.45
N ALA A 638 11.30 6.34 -30.73
CA ALA A 638 12.53 7.12 -30.67
C ALA A 638 13.16 7.17 -29.27
N GLN A 639 12.34 7.09 -28.21
CA GLN A 639 12.85 7.07 -26.82
C GLN A 639 13.62 5.79 -26.50
N LEU A 640 13.19 4.69 -27.10
CA LEU A 640 13.81 3.39 -26.92
C LEU A 640 15.16 3.34 -27.66
N MET A 641 15.23 3.93 -28.86
CA MET A 641 16.45 3.94 -29.66
C MET A 641 17.62 4.66 -28.97
N GLY A 642 17.37 5.69 -28.15
CA GLY A 642 18.43 6.47 -27.49
C GLY A 642 19.38 5.64 -26.62
N ASN A 643 18.87 4.60 -25.94
CA ASN A 643 19.70 3.70 -25.14
C ASN A 643 20.68 2.87 -26.00
N SER A 644 20.23 2.47 -27.20
CA SER A 644 21.05 1.70 -28.14
C SER A 644 22.04 2.56 -28.91
N VAL A 645 21.65 3.77 -29.34
CA VAL A 645 22.51 4.67 -30.12
C VAL A 645 23.77 5.07 -29.36
N ASN A 646 23.65 5.31 -28.05
CA ASN A 646 24.80 5.64 -27.21
C ASN A 646 25.72 4.43 -26.95
N SER A 647 25.27 3.22 -27.24
CA SER A 647 26.03 1.99 -26.98
C SER A 647 26.85 1.50 -28.18
N PHE A 648 26.75 2.17 -29.34
CA PHE A 648 27.56 1.85 -30.51
C PHE A 648 29.05 1.97 -30.19
N THR A 649 29.82 0.96 -30.57
CA THR A 649 31.28 1.01 -30.53
C THR A 649 31.85 0.59 -31.87
N TRP A 650 32.77 1.40 -32.39
CA TRP A 650 33.67 1.01 -33.47
C TRP A 650 34.73 0.09 -32.88
N ASN A 651 34.82 -1.10 -33.42
CA ASN A 651 35.86 -2.04 -33.07
C ASN A 651 36.95 -1.94 -34.13
N LYS A 652 38.19 -2.31 -33.77
CA LYS A 652 39.20 -2.54 -34.80
C LYS A 652 38.78 -3.78 -35.61
N PRO A 653 38.80 -3.74 -36.95
CA PRO A 653 38.54 -4.94 -37.73
C PRO A 653 39.51 -6.03 -37.28
N ALA A 654 39.02 -7.25 -37.09
CA ALA A 654 39.90 -8.38 -36.89
C ALA A 654 40.82 -8.44 -38.13
N GLY A 655 42.12 -8.22 -37.93
CA GLY A 655 43.08 -8.46 -38.99
C GLY A 655 42.95 -9.92 -39.48
N PRO A 656 43.34 -10.20 -40.73
CA PRO A 656 43.34 -11.56 -41.25
C PRO A 656 44.14 -12.53 -40.36
#